data_AF-A0A2U1N1A4-F1
#
_entry.id   AF-A0A2U1N1A4-F1
#
_cell.length_a   1.000
_cell.length_b   1.000
_cell.length_c   1.000
_cell.angle_alpha   90.00
_cell.angle_beta   90.00
_cell.angle_gamma   90.00
#
_symmetry.space_group_name_H-M   'P 1'
#
loop_
_entity.id
_entity.type
_entity.pdbx_description
1 polymer ?
#
loop_
_entity_poly.entity_id
_entity_poly.type
_entity_poly.pdbx_seq_one_letter_code
_entity_poly.pdbx_strand_id
1 'polypeptide(L)'
;MKRSESAVDTMPEALRQSRYHMKKCFLKYVEKGKRMMKIHHLMEEMETVIEDKDERAQVLEGMFGYILCTTQEAAIVPPYVAFAIRPNPGFWEYVKINSNDLSVDGITATDYLKFKETIVDETWANDENALEIDFGAMDFKSPTMSLPSSIGNGVSFASKFITSKLYAQTSSQQMLVDYLLALNHQGEKLMINDTLNTISKLQSALIVAHASLSSMPNDTPYQSFDLRFKEWGLEKGWGDNAERVRETVGFLLEVLQAPDPINLEKFFSRVPTVFNVVLFSIHGYFGQSNVLGLPDTGGQVVYVLDQVVALEEELLLRIKQQGLNYKPQILVVTRLLPDATGTKCNQEMEPVLNTKHSHILRVPFRTEKGILRKWVSRFDIYPYLEKFTQDASEKIIEIMEGKPDLIIGNYTDGNLAASLMANKLGATLGTIAHALEKTKYEDSDMKWKELDPKYHFSCQFTADTIAMNSADFIITSTFQEIAGSKDRPGQYESHQAFTLPGLYRVVSGINVFDPKFNIASPGADQSVYFPYTETQKRLTTFQPAIEELLFSKVDNDEHIGYLEDKSKPIIFSMARLDTVKNITGLTEWFGKNKRLRSLVNLVIVAGFFDPSKSKDREEMAEIKKMHLLIEKYQLKGQIRWIAAQTDRNRNSELYRFIADSKGAFVQPAIYEAFGLTVIEAMNCGLPTFATNQGGPAEIIVDGVSGFLIDPNYGDESSNKIADFFQKCKEDPGYWKTISDGGLKRIYECYTWKIYANKVLNMGNIYSFWKQLNKEQKEAKQRYIELFYNLHYKNLVRTVPIASDEVVLAPKHVRPKLPTEDRQAIRDTQPKSQSLAVAKRTEGNATQKCNIM
;
A
#
# COMPACT_ATOMS: atom_id res chain seq x y z
N MET A 1 0.69 -35.93 -12.26
CA MET A 1 -0.56 -35.24 -12.63
C MET A 1 -0.23 -34.07 -13.55
N LYS A 2 -0.86 -34.01 -14.72
CA LYS A 2 -0.65 -32.93 -15.71
C LYS A 2 -1.13 -31.60 -15.10
N ARG A 3 -0.21 -30.76 -14.64
CA ARG A 3 -0.47 -29.46 -13.99
C ARG A 3 -0.77 -28.32 -14.99
N SER A 4 -1.14 -28.64 -16.23
CA SER A 4 -1.32 -27.67 -17.33
C SER A 4 -2.70 -27.73 -17.99
N GLU A 5 -3.66 -28.49 -17.45
CA GLU A 5 -5.01 -28.60 -18.01
C GLU A 5 -5.96 -27.65 -17.26
N SER A 6 -6.82 -26.94 -18.00
CA SER A 6 -7.78 -25.97 -17.43
C SER A 6 -8.73 -26.65 -16.45
N ALA A 7 -9.21 -25.93 -15.43
CA ALA A 7 -10.27 -26.43 -14.55
C ALA A 7 -11.53 -26.76 -15.35
N VAL A 8 -11.83 -26.01 -16.42
CA VAL A 8 -12.96 -26.30 -17.33
C VAL A 8 -12.82 -27.69 -17.95
N ASP A 9 -11.63 -28.05 -18.40
CA ASP A 9 -11.36 -29.33 -19.08
C ASP A 9 -11.30 -30.51 -18.09
N THR A 10 -10.81 -30.25 -16.88
CA THR A 10 -10.54 -31.30 -15.88
C THR A 10 -11.71 -31.55 -14.93
N MET A 11 -12.56 -30.56 -14.69
CA MET A 11 -13.71 -30.67 -13.78
C MET A 11 -14.69 -31.79 -14.17
N PRO A 12 -15.09 -32.00 -15.44
CA PRO A 12 -16.01 -33.09 -15.80
C PRO A 12 -15.47 -34.47 -15.42
N GLU A 13 -14.17 -34.69 -15.60
CA GLU A 13 -13.51 -35.95 -15.24
C GLU A 13 -13.38 -36.09 -13.72
N ALA A 14 -13.01 -35.01 -13.03
CA ALA A 14 -12.92 -34.97 -11.57
C ALA A 14 -14.26 -35.32 -10.91
N LEU A 15 -15.36 -34.76 -11.42
CA LEU A 15 -16.72 -35.07 -10.94
C LEU A 15 -17.14 -36.51 -11.24
N ARG A 16 -16.66 -37.10 -12.34
CA ARG A 16 -16.97 -38.49 -12.71
C ARG A 16 -16.34 -39.50 -11.75
N GLN A 17 -15.09 -39.25 -11.31
CA GLN A 17 -14.34 -40.14 -10.41
C GLN A 17 -15.03 -40.32 -9.05
N SER A 18 -15.75 -39.30 -8.57
CA SER A 18 -16.46 -39.31 -7.28
C SER A 18 -17.95 -38.98 -7.42
N ARG A 19 -18.59 -39.40 -8.52
CA ARG A 19 -19.92 -38.95 -8.94
C ARG A 19 -20.99 -39.01 -7.84
N TYR A 20 -20.98 -40.07 -7.04
CA TYR A 20 -21.94 -40.25 -5.94
C TYR A 20 -21.79 -39.17 -4.87
N HIS A 21 -20.57 -38.97 -4.35
CA HIS A 21 -20.28 -37.95 -3.34
C HIS A 21 -20.49 -36.54 -3.91
N MET A 22 -20.04 -36.29 -5.13
CA MET A 22 -20.18 -34.99 -5.79
C MET A 22 -21.65 -34.61 -5.95
N LYS A 23 -22.49 -35.54 -6.41
CA LYS A 23 -23.93 -35.26 -6.52
C LYS A 23 -24.54 -34.85 -5.17
N LYS A 24 -24.18 -35.54 -4.08
CA LYS A 24 -24.64 -35.16 -2.74
C LYS A 24 -24.08 -33.81 -2.29
N CYS A 25 -22.80 -33.54 -2.48
CA CYS A 25 -22.17 -32.28 -2.09
C CYS A 25 -22.80 -31.09 -2.82
N PHE A 26 -23.01 -31.20 -4.13
CA PHE A 26 -23.63 -30.14 -4.92
C PHE A 26 -25.11 -29.94 -4.58
N LEU A 27 -25.85 -31.03 -4.31
CA LEU A 27 -27.22 -30.93 -3.79
C LEU A 27 -27.24 -30.23 -2.41
N LYS A 28 -26.22 -30.48 -1.58
CA LYS A 28 -26.06 -29.81 -0.29
C LYS A 28 -25.75 -28.32 -0.45
N TYR A 29 -24.85 -27.96 -1.36
CA TYR A 29 -24.53 -26.55 -1.65
C TYR A 29 -25.76 -25.76 -2.14
N VAL A 30 -26.65 -26.37 -2.93
CA VAL A 30 -27.87 -25.69 -3.42
C VAL A 30 -29.04 -25.73 -2.44
N GLU A 31 -28.95 -26.53 -1.37
CA GLU A 31 -29.95 -26.58 -0.29
C GLU A 31 -30.10 -25.19 0.35
N LYS A 32 -31.24 -24.89 0.98
CA LYS A 32 -31.52 -23.55 1.54
C LYS A 32 -30.40 -23.13 2.51
N GLY A 33 -29.73 -22.01 2.22
CA GLY A 33 -28.59 -21.54 3.01
C GLY A 33 -27.84 -20.37 2.38
N LYS A 34 -26.49 -20.41 2.48
CA LYS A 34 -25.56 -19.38 1.98
C LYS A 34 -25.52 -19.38 0.46
N ARG A 35 -25.78 -18.23 -0.17
CA ARG A 35 -25.74 -18.07 -1.64
C ARG A 35 -24.35 -17.71 -2.18
N MET A 36 -23.52 -17.08 -1.35
CA MET A 36 -22.10 -16.89 -1.61
C MET A 36 -21.32 -17.73 -0.60
N MET A 37 -20.51 -18.65 -1.11
CA MET A 37 -19.69 -19.55 -0.30
C MET A 37 -18.22 -19.29 -0.59
N LYS A 38 -17.41 -19.23 0.47
CA LYS A 38 -15.94 -19.25 0.37
C LYS A 38 -15.48 -20.69 0.54
N ILE A 39 -14.20 -20.97 0.30
CA ILE A 39 -13.64 -22.32 0.39
C ILE A 39 -13.98 -23.04 1.71
N HIS A 40 -13.87 -22.37 2.86
CA HIS A 40 -14.15 -23.01 4.16
C HIS A 40 -15.62 -23.43 4.30
N HIS A 41 -16.57 -22.66 3.72
CA HIS A 41 -17.98 -23.06 3.67
C HIS A 41 -18.18 -24.30 2.80
N LEU A 42 -17.51 -24.37 1.63
CA LEU A 42 -17.60 -25.52 0.74
C LEU A 42 -17.03 -26.78 1.42
N MET A 43 -15.89 -26.63 2.10
CA MET A 43 -15.25 -27.73 2.84
C MET A 43 -16.12 -28.23 3.99
N GLU A 44 -16.72 -27.33 4.79
CA GLU A 44 -17.60 -27.70 5.93
C GLU A 44 -18.81 -28.53 5.47
N GLU A 45 -19.47 -28.11 4.39
CA GLU A 45 -20.60 -28.84 3.82
C GLU A 45 -20.16 -30.18 3.22
N MET A 46 -18.98 -30.24 2.57
CA MET A 46 -18.43 -31.49 2.05
C MET A 46 -18.08 -32.48 3.17
N GLU A 47 -17.48 -32.00 4.27
CA GLU A 47 -17.18 -32.82 5.45
C GLU A 47 -18.43 -33.40 6.09
N THR A 48 -19.55 -32.67 6.04
CA THR A 48 -20.86 -33.13 6.52
C THR A 48 -21.46 -34.21 5.62
N VAL A 49 -21.19 -34.15 4.30
CA VAL A 49 -21.74 -35.10 3.32
C VAL A 49 -20.90 -36.39 3.21
N ILE A 50 -19.58 -36.28 3.37
CA ILE A 50 -18.63 -37.40 3.30
C ILE A 50 -18.11 -37.67 4.71
N GLU A 51 -18.88 -38.44 5.48
CA GLU A 51 -18.57 -38.79 6.87
C GLU A 51 -17.34 -39.70 6.98
N ASP A 52 -17.14 -40.59 6.01
CA ASP A 52 -15.98 -41.48 5.97
C ASP A 52 -14.70 -40.69 5.66
N LYS A 53 -13.72 -40.82 6.56
CA LYS A 53 -12.47 -40.04 6.48
C LYS A 53 -11.59 -40.46 5.32
N ASP A 54 -11.58 -41.74 4.96
CA ASP A 54 -10.71 -42.28 3.92
C ASP A 54 -11.28 -41.93 2.53
N GLU A 55 -12.60 -42.05 2.35
CA GLU A 55 -13.29 -41.58 1.14
C GLU A 55 -13.12 -40.07 0.95
N ARG A 56 -13.23 -39.29 2.03
CA ARG A 56 -13.02 -37.84 1.99
C ARG A 56 -11.57 -37.48 1.65
N ALA A 57 -10.60 -38.17 2.23
CA ALA A 57 -9.18 -37.98 1.89
C ALA A 57 -8.94 -38.27 0.41
N GLN A 58 -9.52 -39.35 -0.13
CA GLN A 58 -9.40 -39.69 -1.55
C GLN A 58 -9.96 -38.62 -2.48
N VAL A 59 -11.08 -37.99 -2.13
CA VAL A 59 -11.66 -36.86 -2.90
C VAL A 59 -10.74 -35.63 -2.84
N LEU A 60 -10.22 -35.31 -1.66
CA LEU A 60 -9.35 -34.16 -1.43
C LEU A 60 -7.96 -34.30 -2.05
N GLU A 61 -7.42 -35.52 -2.12
CA GLU A 61 -6.17 -35.82 -2.82
C GLU A 61 -6.33 -35.86 -4.35
N GLY A 62 -7.58 -35.99 -4.83
CA GLY A 62 -7.93 -36.02 -6.24
C GLY A 62 -7.97 -34.65 -6.94
N MET A 63 -8.34 -34.66 -8.23
CA MET A 63 -8.44 -33.44 -9.05
C MET A 63 -9.49 -32.45 -8.53
N PHE A 64 -10.60 -32.94 -7.97
CA PHE A 64 -11.64 -32.07 -7.42
C PHE A 64 -11.17 -31.35 -6.16
N GLY A 65 -10.45 -32.05 -5.27
CA GLY A 65 -9.80 -31.44 -4.11
C GLY A 65 -8.84 -30.31 -4.51
N TYR A 66 -8.02 -30.52 -5.55
CA TYR A 66 -7.18 -29.46 -6.10
C TYR A 66 -8.00 -28.24 -6.57
N ILE A 67 -9.06 -28.46 -7.35
CA ILE A 67 -9.94 -27.39 -7.84
C ILE A 67 -10.57 -26.62 -6.67
N LEU A 68 -11.10 -27.33 -5.67
CA LEU A 68 -11.66 -26.72 -4.46
C LEU A 68 -10.61 -25.88 -3.71
N CYS A 69 -9.39 -26.41 -3.52
CA CYS A 69 -8.29 -25.69 -2.86
C CYS A 69 -7.87 -24.42 -3.60
N THR A 70 -8.06 -24.37 -4.93
CA THR A 70 -7.80 -23.17 -5.74
C THR A 70 -9.04 -22.29 -5.96
N THR A 71 -10.20 -22.68 -5.45
CA THR A 71 -11.44 -21.89 -5.53
C THR A 71 -11.39 -20.77 -4.51
N GLN A 72 -11.62 -19.53 -4.99
CA GLN A 72 -11.68 -18.36 -4.12
C GLN A 72 -13.09 -18.16 -3.56
N GLU A 73 -14.09 -18.33 -4.41
CA GLU A 73 -15.49 -18.25 -4.03
C GLU A 73 -16.41 -19.00 -5.01
N ALA A 74 -17.58 -19.38 -4.51
CA ALA A 74 -18.65 -19.98 -5.28
C ALA A 74 -19.95 -19.21 -5.07
N ALA A 75 -20.61 -18.88 -6.17
CA ALA A 75 -21.93 -18.28 -6.23
C ALA A 75 -22.97 -19.39 -6.50
N ILE A 76 -24.12 -19.33 -5.84
CA ILE A 76 -25.13 -20.39 -5.90
C ILE A 76 -26.49 -19.79 -6.28
N VAL A 77 -26.98 -20.17 -7.45
CA VAL A 77 -28.33 -19.84 -7.95
C VAL A 77 -28.96 -21.16 -8.41
N PRO A 78 -29.79 -21.82 -7.58
CA PRO A 78 -30.26 -23.16 -7.86
C PRO A 78 -30.94 -23.29 -9.23
N PRO A 79 -30.66 -24.38 -9.99
CA PRO A 79 -29.87 -25.56 -9.61
C PRO A 79 -28.35 -25.41 -9.85
N TYR A 80 -27.84 -24.20 -10.10
CA TYR A 80 -26.46 -23.99 -10.51
C TYR A 80 -25.55 -23.53 -9.37
N VAL A 81 -24.30 -23.99 -9.43
CA VAL A 81 -23.17 -23.53 -8.61
C VAL A 81 -22.07 -23.04 -9.53
N ALA A 82 -21.68 -21.78 -9.44
CA ALA A 82 -20.63 -21.18 -10.23
C ALA A 82 -19.38 -20.92 -9.37
N PHE A 83 -18.22 -21.38 -9.82
CA PHE A 83 -16.93 -21.26 -9.14
C PHE A 83 -16.08 -20.19 -9.80
N ALA A 84 -15.45 -19.35 -8.98
CA ALA A 84 -14.30 -18.53 -9.35
C ALA A 84 -13.03 -19.24 -8.87
N ILE A 85 -12.29 -19.81 -9.82
CA ILE A 85 -11.12 -20.64 -9.58
C ILE A 85 -9.88 -19.83 -9.93
N ARG A 86 -8.89 -19.86 -9.04
CA ARG A 86 -7.63 -19.16 -9.20
C ARG A 86 -6.46 -20.12 -9.04
N PRO A 87 -6.07 -20.84 -10.11
CA PRO A 87 -5.02 -21.85 -10.03
C PRO A 87 -3.64 -21.26 -9.72
N ASN A 88 -3.38 -20.05 -10.23
CA ASN A 88 -2.13 -19.32 -10.06
C ASN A 88 -2.39 -17.81 -9.93
N PRO A 89 -1.46 -17.03 -9.36
CA PRO A 89 -1.58 -15.58 -9.33
C PRO A 89 -1.80 -14.95 -10.70
N GLY A 90 -2.86 -14.12 -10.81
CA GLY A 90 -3.28 -13.45 -12.03
C GLY A 90 -4.11 -14.30 -12.99
N PHE A 91 -4.30 -15.59 -12.72
CA PHE A 91 -5.05 -16.50 -13.57
C PHE A 91 -6.38 -16.87 -12.92
N TRP A 92 -7.46 -16.52 -13.60
CA TRP A 92 -8.83 -16.80 -13.17
C TRP A 92 -9.56 -17.63 -14.21
N GLU A 93 -10.27 -18.64 -13.75
CA GLU A 93 -11.17 -19.47 -14.54
C GLU A 93 -12.53 -19.51 -13.85
N TYR A 94 -13.59 -19.48 -14.65
CA TYR A 94 -14.96 -19.50 -14.14
C TYR A 94 -15.70 -20.69 -14.71
N VAL A 95 -16.35 -21.45 -13.84
CA VAL A 95 -17.03 -22.70 -14.19
C VAL A 95 -18.40 -22.71 -13.55
N LYS A 96 -19.43 -23.08 -14.30
CA LYS A 96 -20.81 -23.25 -13.83
C LYS A 96 -21.17 -24.73 -13.87
N ILE A 97 -21.77 -25.24 -12.79
CA ILE A 97 -22.11 -26.65 -12.64
C ILE A 97 -23.59 -26.78 -12.28
N ASN A 98 -24.29 -27.69 -12.93
CA ASN A 98 -25.67 -28.05 -12.58
C ASN A 98 -25.67 -29.12 -11.48
N SER A 99 -26.30 -28.84 -10.33
CA SER A 99 -26.31 -29.75 -9.19
C SER A 99 -27.05 -31.08 -9.44
N ASN A 100 -27.95 -31.13 -10.42
CA ASN A 100 -28.81 -32.29 -10.66
C ASN A 100 -28.11 -33.39 -11.48
N ASP A 101 -27.41 -32.99 -12.54
CA ASP A 101 -26.77 -33.91 -13.49
C ASP A 101 -25.23 -33.83 -13.54
N LEU A 102 -24.65 -32.83 -12.86
CA LEU A 102 -23.22 -32.51 -12.82
C LEU A 102 -22.62 -32.13 -14.19
N SER A 103 -23.45 -31.59 -15.08
CA SER A 103 -22.96 -30.90 -16.29
C SER A 103 -22.13 -29.67 -15.91
N VAL A 104 -21.06 -29.44 -16.67
CA VAL A 104 -20.05 -28.40 -16.41
C VAL A 104 -19.93 -27.52 -17.65
N ASP A 105 -20.11 -26.21 -17.47
CA ASP A 105 -19.91 -25.20 -18.49
C ASP A 105 -18.75 -24.28 -18.08
N GLY A 106 -17.76 -24.07 -18.96
CA GLY A 106 -16.85 -22.94 -18.82
C GLY A 106 -17.60 -21.64 -19.14
N ILE A 107 -17.49 -20.65 -18.26
CA ILE A 107 -18.19 -19.36 -18.40
C ILE A 107 -17.20 -18.20 -18.39
N THR A 108 -17.61 -17.05 -18.92
CA THR A 108 -16.76 -15.85 -18.91
C THR A 108 -16.79 -15.14 -17.56
N ALA A 109 -15.87 -14.19 -17.35
CA ALA A 109 -15.93 -13.29 -16.18
C ALA A 109 -17.26 -12.54 -16.12
N THR A 110 -17.75 -12.05 -17.27
CA THR A 110 -19.05 -11.37 -17.38
C THR A 110 -20.19 -12.28 -16.93
N ASP A 111 -20.24 -13.52 -17.43
CA ASP A 111 -21.27 -14.49 -17.04
C ASP A 111 -21.23 -14.79 -15.55
N TYR A 112 -20.04 -14.94 -14.97
CA TYR A 112 -19.86 -15.17 -13.55
C TYR A 112 -20.34 -13.97 -12.71
N LEU A 113 -20.03 -12.74 -13.13
CA LEU A 113 -20.49 -11.53 -12.45
C LEU A 113 -22.02 -11.39 -12.52
N LYS A 114 -22.64 -11.65 -13.69
CA LYS A 114 -24.10 -11.69 -13.82
C LYS A 114 -24.72 -12.73 -12.90
N PHE A 115 -24.11 -13.91 -12.82
CA PHE A 115 -24.55 -14.97 -11.92
C PHE A 115 -24.45 -14.56 -10.44
N LYS A 116 -23.37 -13.87 -10.04
CA LYS A 116 -23.24 -13.28 -8.69
C LYS A 116 -24.31 -12.22 -8.43
N GLU A 117 -24.58 -11.36 -9.40
CA GLU A 117 -25.59 -10.31 -9.27
C GLU A 117 -26.99 -10.88 -9.08
N THR A 118 -27.34 -12.00 -9.73
CA THR A 118 -28.65 -12.66 -9.55
C THR A 118 -28.97 -12.97 -8.08
N ILE A 119 -27.96 -13.16 -7.24
CA ILE A 119 -28.13 -13.41 -5.80
C ILE A 119 -28.72 -12.19 -5.07
N VAL A 120 -28.42 -10.98 -5.55
CA VAL A 120 -28.76 -9.70 -4.88
C VAL A 120 -29.80 -8.90 -5.68
N ASP A 121 -29.71 -8.91 -7.00
CA ASP A 121 -30.49 -8.08 -7.93
C ASP A 121 -30.66 -8.81 -9.28
N GLU A 122 -31.65 -9.69 -9.36
CA GLU A 122 -31.97 -10.49 -10.57
C GLU A 122 -32.35 -9.63 -11.78
N THR A 123 -33.00 -8.48 -11.55
CA THR A 123 -33.34 -7.54 -12.62
C THR A 123 -32.10 -6.96 -13.25
N TRP A 124 -31.13 -6.51 -12.44
CA TRP A 124 -29.85 -6.00 -12.93
C TRP A 124 -29.01 -7.05 -13.66
N ALA A 125 -28.99 -8.28 -13.14
CA ALA A 125 -28.23 -9.38 -13.74
C ALA A 125 -28.68 -9.69 -15.18
N ASN A 126 -29.98 -9.52 -15.46
CA ASN A 126 -30.61 -9.81 -16.74
C ASN A 126 -30.79 -8.57 -17.65
N ASP A 127 -30.35 -7.37 -17.21
CA ASP A 127 -30.43 -6.17 -18.02
C ASP A 127 -29.33 -6.15 -19.10
N GLU A 128 -29.74 -6.25 -20.36
CA GLU A 128 -28.84 -6.17 -21.52
C GLU A 128 -28.17 -4.80 -21.68
N ASN A 129 -28.71 -3.76 -21.04
CA ASN A 129 -28.18 -2.40 -21.07
C ASN A 129 -27.35 -2.04 -19.83
N ALA A 130 -27.16 -2.97 -18.89
CA ALA A 130 -26.32 -2.76 -17.72
C ALA A 130 -24.88 -2.41 -18.15
N LEU A 131 -24.33 -1.34 -17.58
CA LEU A 131 -23.01 -0.83 -17.96
C LEU A 131 -21.90 -1.82 -17.61
N GLU A 132 -21.16 -2.26 -18.64
CA GLU A 132 -19.96 -3.07 -18.50
C GLU A 132 -18.70 -2.22 -18.76
N ILE A 133 -17.75 -2.26 -17.82
CA ILE A 133 -16.47 -1.58 -17.88
C ILE A 133 -15.39 -2.57 -18.31
N ASP A 134 -14.82 -2.36 -19.49
CA ASP A 134 -13.77 -3.19 -20.09
C ASP A 134 -12.60 -2.33 -20.56
N PHE A 135 -11.59 -2.20 -19.71
CA PHE A 135 -10.33 -1.55 -20.08
C PHE A 135 -9.43 -2.42 -20.95
N GLY A 136 -9.62 -3.75 -20.91
CA GLY A 136 -8.85 -4.70 -21.73
C GLY A 136 -9.09 -4.50 -23.23
N ALA A 137 -10.30 -4.07 -23.61
CA ALA A 137 -10.62 -3.68 -24.98
C ALA A 137 -9.73 -2.53 -25.51
N MET A 138 -9.15 -1.72 -24.62
CA MET A 138 -8.27 -0.60 -24.96
C MET A 138 -6.77 -0.98 -24.96
N ASP A 139 -6.41 -2.25 -24.74
CA ASP A 139 -5.01 -2.72 -24.64
C ASP A 139 -4.47 -3.40 -25.91
N PHE A 140 -5.02 -3.05 -27.07
CA PHE A 140 -4.79 -3.70 -28.38
C PHE A 140 -3.35 -3.70 -28.92
N LYS A 141 -2.42 -2.90 -28.37
CA LYS A 141 -0.99 -2.87 -28.76
C LYS A 141 -0.03 -3.11 -27.60
N SER A 142 -0.53 -3.27 -26.38
CA SER A 142 0.32 -3.37 -25.19
C SER A 142 0.82 -4.79 -25.01
N PRO A 143 2.14 -4.98 -24.87
CA PRO A 143 2.67 -6.28 -24.52
C PRO A 143 2.31 -6.59 -23.06
N THR A 144 1.91 -7.83 -22.80
CA THR A 144 1.62 -8.32 -21.46
C THR A 144 2.62 -9.39 -21.06
N MET A 145 2.89 -9.47 -19.76
CA MET A 145 3.61 -10.60 -19.20
C MET A 145 2.67 -11.82 -19.14
N SER A 146 3.24 -13.03 -19.06
CA SER A 146 2.46 -14.28 -18.96
C SER A 146 2.91 -15.17 -17.81
N LEU A 147 4.03 -14.86 -17.17
CA LEU A 147 4.56 -15.62 -16.05
C LEU A 147 4.24 -14.90 -14.73
N PRO A 148 3.64 -15.58 -13.74
CA PRO A 148 3.39 -14.99 -12.42
C PRO A 148 4.66 -14.40 -11.78
N SER A 149 5.82 -15.05 -11.98
CA SER A 149 7.11 -14.57 -11.48
C SER A 149 7.61 -13.25 -12.08
N SER A 150 6.99 -12.78 -13.18
CA SER A 150 7.34 -11.50 -13.81
C SER A 150 6.48 -10.33 -13.30
N ILE A 151 5.37 -10.59 -12.59
CA ILE A 151 4.48 -9.54 -12.08
C ILE A 151 5.26 -8.59 -11.16
N GLY A 152 5.04 -7.28 -11.33
CA GLY A 152 5.74 -6.26 -10.56
C GLY A 152 7.15 -5.93 -11.04
N ASN A 153 7.61 -6.51 -12.15
CA ASN A 153 8.89 -6.19 -12.81
C ASN A 153 8.69 -5.43 -14.15
N GLY A 154 7.76 -4.48 -14.13
CA GLY A 154 7.29 -3.76 -15.31
C GLY A 154 8.36 -3.02 -16.09
N VAL A 155 9.25 -2.28 -15.42
CA VAL A 155 10.33 -1.52 -16.07
C VAL A 155 11.22 -2.42 -16.91
N SER A 156 11.71 -3.55 -16.34
CA SER A 156 12.62 -4.42 -17.09
C SER A 156 11.93 -5.07 -18.29
N PHE A 157 10.63 -5.35 -18.19
CA PHE A 157 9.84 -5.82 -19.32
C PHE A 157 9.64 -4.72 -20.38
N ALA A 158 9.30 -3.50 -19.96
CA ALA A 158 9.16 -2.35 -20.84
C ALA A 158 10.48 -2.08 -21.59
N SER A 159 11.63 -2.13 -20.90
CA SER A 159 12.96 -1.98 -21.51
C SER A 159 13.21 -3.01 -22.62
N LYS A 160 12.91 -4.30 -22.37
CA LYS A 160 13.05 -5.37 -23.38
C LYS A 160 12.18 -5.13 -24.60
N PHE A 161 10.96 -4.63 -24.39
CA PHE A 161 10.06 -4.34 -25.50
C PHE A 161 10.47 -3.08 -26.27
N ILE A 162 10.94 -2.03 -25.58
CA ILE A 162 11.50 -0.84 -26.20
C ILE A 162 12.67 -1.24 -27.10
N THR A 163 13.62 -2.03 -26.60
CA THR A 163 14.77 -2.45 -27.42
C THR A 163 14.36 -3.30 -28.61
N SER A 164 13.39 -4.20 -28.45
CA SER A 164 12.84 -4.96 -29.56
C SER A 164 12.21 -4.06 -30.64
N LYS A 165 11.48 -3.00 -30.25
CA LYS A 165 10.90 -2.03 -31.19
C LYS A 165 11.97 -1.18 -31.88
N LEU A 166 12.96 -0.71 -31.12
CA LEU A 166 14.09 0.06 -31.66
C LEU A 166 14.91 -0.76 -32.67
N TYR A 167 15.04 -2.07 -32.49
CA TYR A 167 15.69 -2.95 -33.44
C TYR A 167 14.85 -3.16 -34.71
N ALA A 168 13.54 -3.36 -34.56
CA ALA A 168 12.67 -3.76 -35.66
C ALA A 168 12.17 -2.62 -36.56
N GLN A 169 12.13 -1.38 -36.06
CA GLN A 169 11.43 -0.27 -36.74
C GLN A 169 12.24 1.02 -36.75
N THR A 170 12.60 1.50 -37.94
CA THR A 170 13.27 2.80 -38.13
C THR A 170 12.45 3.97 -37.59
N SER A 171 11.12 3.91 -37.66
CA SER A 171 10.24 4.92 -37.06
C SER A 171 10.41 5.00 -35.53
N SER A 172 10.57 3.86 -34.85
CA SER A 172 10.81 3.82 -33.40
C SER A 172 12.17 4.43 -33.03
N GLN A 173 13.20 4.24 -33.86
CA GLN A 173 14.50 4.89 -33.66
C GLN A 173 14.40 6.41 -33.82
N GLN A 174 13.62 6.88 -34.79
CA GLN A 174 13.37 8.31 -34.96
C GLN A 174 12.61 8.89 -33.76
N MET A 175 11.66 8.15 -33.17
CA MET A 175 10.96 8.59 -31.96
C MET A 175 11.91 8.80 -30.77
N LEU A 176 13.00 8.03 -30.66
CA LEU A 176 14.04 8.27 -29.64
C LEU A 176 14.77 9.60 -29.89
N VAL A 177 15.10 9.90 -31.15
CA VAL A 177 15.72 11.19 -31.51
C VAL A 177 14.77 12.34 -31.20
N ASP A 178 13.51 12.24 -31.62
CA ASP A 178 12.48 13.25 -31.37
C ASP A 178 12.24 13.47 -29.88
N TYR A 179 12.27 12.39 -29.09
CA TYR A 179 12.21 12.46 -27.63
C TYR A 179 13.40 13.22 -27.04
N LEU A 180 14.63 12.92 -27.46
CA LEU A 180 15.83 13.60 -26.97
C LEU A 180 15.88 15.08 -27.39
N LEU A 181 15.42 15.42 -28.60
CA LEU A 181 15.29 16.81 -29.08
C LEU A 181 14.28 17.63 -28.27
N ALA A 182 13.23 16.98 -27.77
CA ALA A 182 12.19 17.64 -26.99
C ALA A 182 12.61 17.92 -25.55
N LEU A 183 13.75 17.39 -25.09
CA LEU A 183 14.24 17.61 -23.73
C LEU A 183 14.70 19.06 -23.57
N ASN A 184 14.01 19.76 -22.68
CA ASN A 184 14.34 21.13 -22.30
C ASN A 184 13.99 21.34 -20.82
N HIS A 185 14.73 22.23 -20.17
CA HIS A 185 14.40 22.71 -18.83
C HIS A 185 14.68 24.22 -18.76
N GLN A 186 13.70 25.00 -18.31
CA GLN A 186 13.80 26.47 -18.19
C GLN A 186 14.27 27.19 -19.46
N GLY A 187 13.90 26.68 -20.65
CA GLY A 187 14.28 27.26 -21.94
C GLY A 187 15.65 26.84 -22.46
N GLU A 188 16.41 26.06 -21.69
CA GLU A 188 17.67 25.46 -22.14
C GLU A 188 17.41 24.06 -22.75
N LYS A 189 17.97 23.81 -23.93
CA LYS A 189 17.96 22.48 -24.54
C LYS A 189 18.90 21.54 -23.80
N LEU A 190 18.48 20.29 -23.64
CA LEU A 190 19.24 19.23 -23.00
C LEU A 190 19.56 18.13 -24.00
N MET A 191 20.64 17.40 -23.75
CA MET A 191 21.13 16.26 -24.55
C MET A 191 21.53 16.62 -25.99
N ILE A 192 20.59 16.97 -26.86
CA ILE A 192 20.85 17.25 -28.28
C ILE A 192 20.07 18.46 -28.78
N ASN A 193 20.55 19.10 -29.86
CA ASN A 193 19.86 20.20 -30.52
C ASN A 193 19.42 19.85 -31.96
N ASP A 194 18.76 20.79 -32.64
CA ASP A 194 18.09 20.57 -33.93
C ASP A 194 19.04 20.15 -35.07
N THR A 195 20.35 20.30 -34.88
CA THR A 195 21.33 19.81 -35.85
C THR A 195 21.32 18.27 -35.93
N LEU A 196 20.97 17.57 -34.84
CA LEU A 196 20.92 16.12 -34.72
C LEU A 196 19.50 15.56 -34.87
N ASN A 197 18.79 15.97 -35.93
CA ASN A 197 17.39 15.63 -36.14
C ASN A 197 17.10 14.27 -36.78
N THR A 198 18.11 13.46 -37.07
CA THR A 198 17.95 12.11 -37.61
C THR A 198 18.85 11.13 -36.89
N ILE A 199 18.47 9.86 -36.90
CA ILE A 199 19.24 8.78 -36.26
C ILE A 199 20.68 8.71 -36.78
N SER A 200 20.89 8.89 -38.08
CA SER A 200 22.21 8.86 -38.72
C SER A 200 23.10 10.02 -38.27
N LYS A 201 22.54 11.23 -38.13
CA LYS A 201 23.28 12.38 -37.63
C LYS A 201 23.66 12.19 -36.16
N LEU A 202 22.71 11.75 -35.34
CA LEU A 202 22.95 11.45 -33.93
C LEU A 202 24.08 10.42 -33.77
N GLN A 203 23.98 9.28 -34.46
CA GLN A 203 24.99 8.22 -34.39
C GLN A 203 26.38 8.73 -34.81
N SER A 204 26.47 9.51 -35.89
CA SER A 204 27.73 10.09 -36.36
C SER A 204 28.35 11.03 -35.32
N ALA A 205 27.55 11.91 -34.72
CA ALA A 205 28.01 12.83 -33.67
C ALA A 205 28.49 12.09 -32.42
N LEU A 206 27.76 11.05 -32.00
CA LEU A 206 28.12 10.24 -30.83
C LEU A 206 29.44 9.47 -31.05
N ILE A 207 29.69 8.93 -32.24
CA ILE A 207 30.97 8.25 -32.57
C ILE A 207 32.14 9.23 -32.44
N VAL A 208 32.01 10.43 -33.01
CA VAL A 208 33.04 11.49 -32.92
C VAL A 208 33.27 11.91 -31.47
N ALA A 209 32.19 12.12 -30.71
CA ALA A 209 32.27 12.47 -29.30
C ALA A 209 32.97 11.39 -28.48
N HIS A 210 32.59 10.11 -28.65
CA HIS A 210 33.19 8.99 -27.94
C HIS A 210 34.69 8.84 -28.22
N ALA A 211 35.11 8.99 -29.48
CA ALA A 211 36.51 8.98 -29.87
C ALA A 211 37.29 10.15 -29.25
N SER A 212 36.71 11.36 -29.24
CA SER A 212 37.33 12.53 -28.63
C SER A 212 37.47 12.41 -27.11
N LEU A 213 36.50 11.81 -26.41
CA LEU A 213 36.55 11.63 -24.96
C LEU A 213 37.55 10.55 -24.54
N SER A 214 37.80 9.56 -25.39
CA SER A 214 38.73 8.46 -25.12
C SER A 214 40.18 8.92 -24.99
N SER A 215 40.53 10.10 -25.53
CA SER A 215 41.86 10.70 -25.40
C SER A 215 41.99 11.70 -24.24
N MET A 216 40.91 11.98 -23.51
CA MET A 216 40.90 12.92 -22.39
C MET A 216 41.09 12.20 -21.04
N PRO A 217 41.71 12.86 -20.04
CA PRO A 217 41.68 12.38 -18.65
C PRO A 217 40.24 12.22 -18.13
N ASN A 218 39.96 11.15 -17.39
CA ASN A 218 38.62 10.80 -16.90
C ASN A 218 37.95 11.92 -16.09
N ASP A 219 38.73 12.66 -15.31
CA ASP A 219 38.28 13.73 -14.42
C ASP A 219 38.13 15.10 -15.11
N THR A 220 38.38 15.20 -16.42
CA THR A 220 38.24 16.44 -17.19
C THR A 220 36.80 16.97 -17.06
N PRO A 221 36.59 18.20 -16.53
CA PRO A 221 35.24 18.75 -16.36
C PRO A 221 34.53 19.05 -17.68
N TYR A 222 33.21 18.87 -17.74
CA TYR A 222 32.39 19.10 -18.94
C TYR A 222 32.62 20.48 -19.58
N GLN A 223 32.77 21.52 -18.76
CA GLN A 223 33.00 22.90 -19.22
C GLN A 223 34.29 23.06 -20.04
N SER A 224 35.22 22.11 -19.99
CA SER A 224 36.47 22.16 -20.75
C SER A 224 36.27 21.78 -22.22
N PHE A 225 35.16 21.12 -22.56
CA PHE A 225 34.88 20.63 -23.91
C PHE A 225 33.44 20.89 -24.38
N ASP A 226 32.66 21.68 -23.64
CA ASP A 226 31.25 21.96 -23.92
C ASP A 226 31.02 22.68 -25.26
N LEU A 227 31.87 23.66 -25.61
CA LEU A 227 31.81 24.39 -26.87
C LEU A 227 31.92 23.45 -28.08
N ARG A 228 32.87 22.51 -28.00
CA ARG A 228 33.09 21.51 -29.06
C ARG A 228 31.92 20.54 -29.18
N PHE A 229 31.37 20.11 -28.04
CA PHE A 229 30.16 19.28 -28.01
C PHE A 229 28.98 20.00 -28.66
N LYS A 230 28.82 21.28 -28.36
CA LYS A 230 27.76 22.11 -28.93
C LYS A 230 27.89 22.27 -30.45
N GLU A 231 29.11 22.41 -30.97
CA GLU A 231 29.38 22.41 -32.41
C GLU A 231 28.96 21.10 -33.10
N TRP A 232 29.03 19.97 -32.37
CA TRP A 232 28.54 18.66 -32.84
C TRP A 232 27.06 18.42 -32.58
N GLY A 233 26.35 19.39 -31.99
CA GLY A 233 24.93 19.28 -31.69
C GLY A 233 24.58 18.62 -30.36
N LEU A 234 25.58 18.38 -29.49
CA LEU A 234 25.42 17.81 -28.16
C LEU A 234 25.34 18.93 -27.12
N GLU A 235 24.22 19.01 -26.42
CA GLU A 235 23.97 19.99 -25.34
C GLU A 235 24.31 19.39 -23.97
N LYS A 236 24.14 20.15 -22.88
CA LYS A 236 24.41 19.68 -21.51
C LYS A 236 23.51 18.50 -21.10
N GLY A 237 23.94 17.74 -20.09
CA GLY A 237 23.15 16.66 -19.48
C GLY A 237 23.77 15.26 -19.62
N TRP A 238 24.85 15.10 -20.37
CA TRP A 238 25.51 13.80 -20.57
C TRP A 238 26.35 13.33 -19.37
N GLY A 239 26.87 14.27 -18.58
CA GLY A 239 27.80 14.00 -17.49
C GLY A 239 28.51 15.26 -16.99
N ASP A 240 29.05 15.20 -15.77
CA ASP A 240 29.84 16.28 -15.16
C ASP A 240 31.32 16.27 -15.56
N ASN A 241 31.86 15.09 -15.93
CA ASN A 241 33.23 14.90 -16.38
C ASN A 241 33.33 13.98 -17.61
N ALA A 242 34.51 13.91 -18.22
CA ALA A 242 34.75 13.15 -19.44
C ALA A 242 34.43 11.66 -19.31
N GLU A 243 34.75 11.02 -18.17
CA GLU A 243 34.41 9.62 -17.93
C GLU A 243 32.90 9.39 -17.95
N ARG A 244 32.15 10.21 -17.22
CA ARG A 244 30.69 10.09 -17.12
C ARG A 244 30.02 10.33 -18.47
N VAL A 245 30.44 11.35 -19.20
CA VAL A 245 29.95 11.64 -20.55
C VAL A 245 30.26 10.47 -21.49
N ARG A 246 31.48 9.93 -21.44
CA ARG A 246 31.91 8.80 -22.28
C ARG A 246 31.05 7.58 -22.05
N GLU A 247 30.78 7.23 -20.80
CA GLU A 247 29.89 6.13 -20.44
C GLU A 247 28.45 6.36 -20.96
N THR A 248 27.88 7.55 -20.75
CA THR A 248 26.50 7.85 -21.17
C THR A 248 26.35 7.82 -22.69
N VAL A 249 27.32 8.40 -23.42
CA VAL A 249 27.42 8.32 -24.88
C VAL A 249 27.59 6.87 -25.33
N GLY A 250 28.45 6.10 -24.65
CA GLY A 250 28.69 4.69 -24.91
C GLY A 250 27.42 3.86 -24.80
N PHE A 251 26.62 4.02 -23.75
CA PHE A 251 25.36 3.29 -23.60
C PHE A 251 24.39 3.58 -24.74
N LEU A 252 24.26 4.84 -25.16
CA LEU A 252 23.38 5.18 -26.27
C LEU A 252 23.92 4.62 -27.59
N LEU A 253 25.23 4.67 -27.84
CA LEU A 253 25.86 4.07 -29.01
C LEU A 253 25.60 2.57 -29.09
N GLU A 254 25.80 1.84 -28.00
CA GLU A 254 25.50 0.40 -27.91
C GLU A 254 24.02 0.14 -28.21
N VAL A 255 23.11 0.93 -27.63
CA VAL A 255 21.67 0.81 -27.91
C VAL A 255 21.34 1.08 -29.38
N LEU A 256 22.00 2.04 -30.03
CA LEU A 256 21.77 2.35 -31.44
C LEU A 256 22.37 1.31 -32.39
N GLN A 257 23.48 0.67 -32.01
CA GLN A 257 24.17 -0.33 -32.80
C GLN A 257 23.53 -1.73 -32.64
N ALA A 258 23.26 -2.13 -31.40
CA ALA A 258 22.69 -3.40 -31.01
C ALA A 258 21.80 -3.21 -29.75
N PRO A 259 20.51 -2.84 -29.92
CA PRO A 259 19.61 -2.55 -28.81
C PRO A 259 19.55 -3.67 -27.75
N ASP A 260 19.98 -3.36 -26.53
CA ASP A 260 19.87 -4.26 -25.38
C ASP A 260 19.23 -3.55 -24.15
N PRO A 261 18.42 -4.26 -23.36
CA PRO A 261 17.68 -3.64 -22.27
C PRO A 261 18.58 -3.10 -21.15
N ILE A 262 19.77 -3.66 -20.96
CA ILE A 262 20.68 -3.27 -19.87
C ILE A 262 21.27 -1.89 -20.15
N ASN A 263 21.81 -1.67 -21.35
CA ASN A 263 22.33 -0.35 -21.72
C ASN A 263 21.22 0.67 -21.93
N LEU A 264 20.02 0.26 -22.37
CA LEU A 264 18.86 1.13 -22.42
C LEU A 264 18.50 1.66 -21.01
N GLU A 265 18.41 0.78 -20.02
CA GLU A 265 18.13 1.18 -18.63
C GLU A 265 19.24 2.06 -18.06
N LYS A 266 20.51 1.72 -18.30
CA LYS A 266 21.65 2.55 -17.88
C LYS A 266 21.61 3.93 -18.53
N PHE A 267 21.28 4.02 -19.82
CA PHE A 267 21.12 5.29 -20.51
C PHE A 267 19.99 6.11 -19.89
N PHE A 268 18.76 5.57 -19.83
CA PHE A 268 17.61 6.29 -19.27
C PHE A 268 17.75 6.62 -17.79
N SER A 269 18.53 5.87 -17.00
CA SER A 269 18.86 6.25 -15.61
C SER A 269 19.66 7.55 -15.51
N ARG A 270 20.31 7.96 -16.60
CA ARG A 270 21.17 9.16 -16.68
C ARG A 270 20.55 10.29 -17.49
N VAL A 271 19.45 10.06 -18.22
CA VAL A 271 18.78 11.13 -18.97
C VAL A 271 18.15 12.13 -17.99
N PRO A 272 18.43 13.45 -18.14
CA PRO A 272 17.88 14.49 -17.26
C PRO A 272 16.44 14.83 -17.64
N THR A 273 15.48 14.06 -17.11
CA THR A 273 14.04 14.23 -17.41
C THR A 273 13.18 14.64 -16.24
N VAL A 274 13.69 14.55 -15.00
CA VAL A 274 12.90 14.83 -13.79
C VAL A 274 13.63 15.84 -12.92
N PHE A 275 13.01 16.99 -12.68
CA PHE A 275 13.48 18.06 -11.80
C PHE A 275 12.36 18.54 -10.87
N ASN A 276 11.15 18.69 -11.41
CA ASN A 276 9.96 19.14 -10.72
C ASN A 276 9.04 17.94 -10.44
N VAL A 277 8.87 17.59 -9.15
CA VAL A 277 8.07 16.45 -8.71
C VAL A 277 6.90 16.90 -7.85
N VAL A 278 5.70 16.39 -8.14
CA VAL A 278 4.48 16.66 -7.36
C VAL A 278 3.98 15.36 -6.76
N LEU A 279 3.71 15.35 -5.45
CA LEU A 279 3.11 14.23 -4.75
C LEU A 279 1.76 14.66 -4.19
N PHE A 280 0.67 13.99 -4.55
CA PHE A 280 -0.64 14.23 -3.97
C PHE A 280 -0.88 13.30 -2.78
N SER A 281 -1.20 13.86 -1.61
CA SER A 281 -1.61 13.13 -0.40
C SER A 281 -2.64 13.98 0.38
N ILE A 282 -3.91 13.90 -0.02
CA ILE A 282 -4.90 14.96 0.26
C ILE A 282 -5.57 14.81 1.62
N HIS A 283 -6.10 13.63 1.95
CA HIS A 283 -6.80 13.38 3.20
C HIS A 283 -5.89 13.40 4.44
N GLY A 284 -6.53 13.39 5.62
CA GLY A 284 -5.84 13.32 6.91
C GLY A 284 -5.22 14.65 7.34
N TYR A 285 -4.44 14.60 8.41
CA TYR A 285 -3.65 15.70 8.95
C TYR A 285 -2.22 15.56 8.47
N PHE A 286 -1.92 16.02 7.26
CA PHE A 286 -0.57 15.89 6.72
C PHE A 286 0.37 16.96 7.32
N GLY A 287 1.40 16.53 8.03
CA GLY A 287 2.40 17.39 8.67
C GLY A 287 3.53 16.60 9.33
N GLN A 288 4.55 17.30 9.83
CA GLN A 288 5.79 16.67 10.30
C GLN A 288 5.85 16.46 11.82
N SER A 289 4.90 17.03 12.57
CA SER A 289 4.88 17.00 14.03
C SER A 289 3.44 17.02 14.56
N ASN A 290 3.17 16.26 15.62
CA ASN A 290 1.88 16.19 16.32
C ASN A 290 0.68 15.74 15.46
N VAL A 291 0.92 15.00 14.38
CA VAL A 291 -0.15 14.53 13.49
C VAL A 291 -0.38 13.02 13.51
N LEU A 292 0.65 12.21 13.80
CA LEU A 292 0.54 10.75 13.78
C LEU A 292 -0.46 10.27 14.85
N GLY A 293 -1.41 9.44 14.44
CA GLY A 293 -2.49 8.95 15.30
C GLY A 293 -3.76 9.80 15.26
N LEU A 294 -3.76 10.96 14.57
CA LEU A 294 -4.99 11.67 14.25
C LEU A 294 -5.82 10.90 13.20
N PRO A 295 -7.14 11.16 13.07
CA PRO A 295 -7.98 10.50 12.08
C PRO A 295 -7.39 10.56 10.67
N ASP A 296 -7.43 9.43 9.96
CA ASP A 296 -6.88 9.24 8.62
C ASP A 296 -5.39 9.61 8.48
N THR A 297 -4.63 9.61 9.58
CA THR A 297 -3.23 10.05 9.61
C THR A 297 -2.34 8.95 10.19
N GLY A 298 -1.56 8.29 9.33
CA GLY A 298 -0.76 7.13 9.72
C GLY A 298 0.45 6.92 8.82
N GLY A 299 0.72 5.65 8.49
CA GLY A 299 1.93 5.23 7.75
C GLY A 299 2.12 5.92 6.40
N GLN A 300 1.05 6.34 5.72
CA GLN A 300 1.15 7.10 4.47
C GLN A 300 1.91 8.43 4.66
N VAL A 301 1.71 9.15 5.76
CA VAL A 301 2.42 10.41 6.01
C VAL A 301 3.92 10.15 6.20
N VAL A 302 4.27 9.13 6.98
CA VAL A 302 5.67 8.73 7.19
C VAL A 302 6.30 8.31 5.87
N TYR A 303 5.61 7.48 5.08
CA TYR A 303 6.07 7.03 3.78
C TYR A 303 6.37 8.20 2.85
N VAL A 304 5.44 9.15 2.70
CA VAL A 304 5.59 10.28 1.77
C VAL A 304 6.71 11.22 2.23
N LEU A 305 6.84 11.47 3.54
CA LEU A 305 7.93 12.32 4.06
C LEU A 305 9.30 11.69 3.82
N ASP A 306 9.48 10.42 4.15
CA ASP A 306 10.75 9.71 3.93
C ASP A 306 11.06 9.57 2.43
N GLN A 307 10.03 9.34 1.60
CA GLN A 307 10.14 9.31 0.14
C GLN A 307 10.68 10.63 -0.40
N VAL A 308 10.16 11.77 0.06
CA VAL A 308 10.57 13.10 -0.41
C VAL A 308 12.03 13.38 -0.09
N VAL A 309 12.47 13.06 1.14
CA VAL A 309 13.88 13.20 1.53
C VAL A 309 14.78 12.41 0.58
N ALA A 310 14.46 11.13 0.35
CA ALA A 310 15.28 10.26 -0.49
C ALA A 310 15.24 10.66 -1.98
N LEU A 311 14.09 11.11 -2.48
CA LEU A 311 13.97 11.62 -3.85
C LEU A 311 14.79 12.88 -4.05
N GLU A 312 14.78 13.82 -3.10
CA GLU A 312 15.59 15.04 -3.22
C GLU A 312 17.08 14.74 -3.19
N GLU A 313 17.54 13.88 -2.28
CA GLU A 313 18.94 13.45 -2.21
C GLU A 313 19.42 12.83 -3.54
N GLU A 314 18.62 11.94 -4.11
CA GLU A 314 18.94 11.27 -5.37
C GLU A 314 18.86 12.25 -6.57
N LEU A 315 17.87 13.15 -6.60
CA LEU A 315 17.78 14.17 -7.65
C LEU A 315 18.99 15.12 -7.63
N LEU A 316 19.38 15.62 -6.46
CA LEU A 316 20.57 16.45 -6.30
C LEU A 316 21.83 15.73 -6.79
N LEU A 317 21.96 14.43 -6.48
CA LEU A 317 23.06 13.61 -6.96
C LEU A 317 23.06 13.48 -8.48
N ARG A 318 21.91 13.14 -9.08
CA ARG A 318 21.77 12.96 -10.54
C ARG A 318 22.03 14.24 -11.30
N ILE A 319 21.41 15.34 -10.90
CA ILE A 319 21.58 16.65 -11.52
C ILE A 319 23.06 17.04 -11.52
N LYS A 320 23.74 16.89 -10.38
CA LYS A 320 25.18 17.14 -10.29
C LYS A 320 25.97 16.24 -11.24
N GLN A 321 25.73 14.92 -11.21
CA GLN A 321 26.42 13.96 -12.07
C GLN A 321 26.14 14.12 -13.56
N GLN A 322 25.08 14.84 -13.94
CA GLN A 322 24.74 15.20 -15.32
C GLN A 322 25.45 16.48 -15.79
N GLY A 323 26.24 17.12 -14.92
CA GLY A 323 26.89 18.40 -15.22
C GLY A 323 25.93 19.58 -15.19
N LEU A 324 24.81 19.46 -14.48
CA LEU A 324 23.75 20.46 -14.38
C LEU A 324 23.79 21.12 -12.99
N ASN A 325 23.29 22.35 -12.92
CA ASN A 325 23.22 23.14 -11.68
C ASN A 325 21.77 23.52 -11.31
N TYR A 326 20.79 22.80 -11.87
CA TYR A 326 19.39 23.05 -11.58
C TYR A 326 19.06 22.68 -10.13
N LYS A 327 18.07 23.36 -9.56
CA LYS A 327 17.56 23.04 -8.22
C LYS A 327 16.30 22.21 -8.42
N PRO A 328 16.26 20.95 -7.95
CA PRO A 328 15.02 20.19 -8.01
C PRO A 328 13.96 20.88 -7.15
N GLN A 329 12.68 20.69 -7.45
CA GLN A 329 11.58 21.11 -6.59
C GLN A 329 10.65 19.93 -6.35
N ILE A 330 10.34 19.66 -5.09
CA ILE A 330 9.37 18.63 -4.72
C ILE A 330 8.25 19.28 -3.91
N LEU A 331 7.00 19.15 -4.39
CA LEU A 331 5.81 19.63 -3.69
C LEU A 331 4.96 18.45 -3.22
N VAL A 332 4.72 18.35 -1.92
CA VAL A 332 3.70 17.47 -1.34
C VAL A 332 2.42 18.27 -1.20
N VAL A 333 1.44 17.96 -2.05
CA VAL A 333 0.18 18.68 -2.15
C VAL A 333 -0.88 17.99 -1.31
N THR A 334 -1.42 18.72 -0.34
CA THR A 334 -2.38 18.22 0.64
C THR A 334 -3.45 19.28 0.95
N ARG A 335 -4.42 18.94 1.81
CA ARG A 335 -5.49 19.86 2.19
C ARG A 335 -5.02 20.87 3.25
N LEU A 336 -5.39 22.13 3.07
CA LEU A 336 -5.30 23.16 4.12
C LEU A 336 -6.44 22.98 5.12
N LEU A 337 -6.11 22.89 6.42
CA LEU A 337 -7.05 22.78 7.52
C LEU A 337 -6.95 24.02 8.43
N PRO A 338 -7.73 25.09 8.17
CA PRO A 338 -7.60 26.37 8.88
C PRO A 338 -7.79 26.29 10.40
N ASP A 339 -8.65 25.38 10.87
CA ASP A 339 -9.02 25.25 12.29
C ASP A 339 -8.17 24.21 13.04
N ALA A 340 -7.19 23.58 12.38
CA ALA A 340 -6.30 22.63 13.03
C ALA A 340 -5.38 23.35 14.04
N THR A 341 -5.51 23.00 15.32
CA THR A 341 -4.69 23.53 16.42
C THR A 341 -3.67 22.49 16.88
N GLY A 342 -2.50 22.92 17.35
CA GLY A 342 -1.40 22.02 17.78
C GLY A 342 -0.60 21.37 16.66
N THR A 343 -0.99 21.58 15.39
CA THR A 343 -0.30 21.13 14.19
C THR A 343 0.01 22.32 13.27
N LYS A 344 0.74 22.08 12.17
CA LYS A 344 0.99 23.07 11.11
C LYS A 344 0.05 22.92 9.91
N CYS A 345 -1.03 22.15 10.04
CA CYS A 345 -1.95 21.87 8.92
C CYS A 345 -2.72 23.12 8.44
N ASN A 346 -2.69 24.21 9.21
CA ASN A 346 -3.23 25.53 8.85
C ASN A 346 -2.22 26.44 8.12
N GLN A 347 -0.99 25.99 7.88
CA GLN A 347 0.04 26.73 7.14
C GLN A 347 0.04 26.29 5.68
N GLU A 348 -0.11 27.25 4.77
CA GLU A 348 -0.17 27.00 3.33
C GLU A 348 1.11 26.36 2.80
N MET A 349 2.28 26.82 3.24
CA MET A 349 3.58 26.28 2.83
C MET A 349 4.41 25.90 4.05
N GLU A 350 5.00 24.71 4.03
CA GLU A 350 5.89 24.21 5.08
C GLU A 350 7.10 23.48 4.46
N PRO A 351 8.34 23.90 4.75
CA PRO A 351 9.53 23.17 4.31
C PRO A 351 9.61 21.76 4.92
N VAL A 352 9.97 20.77 4.12
CA VAL A 352 10.20 19.40 4.61
C VAL A 352 11.55 19.33 5.32
N LEU A 353 11.57 18.74 6.53
CA LEU A 353 12.76 18.57 7.34
C LEU A 353 13.78 17.70 6.59
N ASN A 354 15.06 18.00 6.79
CA ASN A 354 16.18 17.33 6.12
C ASN A 354 16.21 17.48 4.59
N THR A 355 15.49 18.47 4.05
CA THR A 355 15.51 18.82 2.63
C THR A 355 15.87 20.29 2.42
N LYS A 356 16.27 20.67 1.20
CA LYS A 356 16.64 22.04 0.81
C LYS A 356 15.62 22.70 -0.12
N HIS A 357 14.91 21.92 -0.91
CA HIS A 357 14.05 22.38 -2.00
C HIS A 357 12.66 21.73 -2.00
N SER A 358 12.33 20.98 -0.95
CA SER A 358 11.06 20.26 -0.84
C SER A 358 10.11 20.91 0.15
N HIS A 359 8.84 21.02 -0.23
CA HIS A 359 7.82 21.71 0.56
C HIS A 359 6.49 20.96 0.56
N ILE A 360 5.74 21.11 1.65
CA ILE A 360 4.33 20.76 1.73
C ILE A 360 3.52 21.98 1.30
N LEU A 361 2.71 21.83 0.25
CA LEU A 361 1.75 22.83 -0.24
C LEU A 361 0.34 22.42 0.18
N ARG A 362 -0.35 23.29 0.91
CA ARG A 362 -1.70 23.05 1.41
C ARG A 362 -2.71 23.92 0.68
N VAL A 363 -3.67 23.27 0.02
CA VAL A 363 -4.73 23.95 -0.74
C VAL A 363 -6.07 23.73 -0.02
N PRO A 364 -6.88 24.77 0.24
CA PRO A 364 -8.15 24.59 0.92
C PRO A 364 -9.18 23.89 0.03
N PHE A 365 -10.04 23.10 0.65
CA PHE A 365 -11.30 22.74 0.01
C PHE A 365 -12.24 23.93 -0.05
N ARG A 366 -13.02 24.00 -1.13
CA ARG A 366 -14.01 25.05 -1.37
C ARG A 366 -15.36 24.44 -1.66
N THR A 367 -16.37 25.11 -1.16
CA THR A 367 -17.79 24.90 -1.47
C THR A 367 -18.36 26.19 -2.04
N GLU A 368 -19.63 26.18 -2.44
CA GLU A 368 -20.36 27.40 -2.82
C GLU A 368 -20.37 28.46 -1.71
N LYS A 369 -20.25 28.05 -0.44
CA LYS A 369 -20.20 28.94 0.74
C LYS A 369 -18.78 29.46 1.06
N GLY A 370 -17.76 29.12 0.27
CA GLY A 370 -16.37 29.51 0.50
C GLY A 370 -15.48 28.36 0.97
N ILE A 371 -14.40 28.69 1.70
CA ILE A 371 -13.44 27.70 2.19
C ILE A 371 -14.08 26.80 3.25
N LEU A 372 -13.99 25.48 3.07
CA LEU A 372 -14.43 24.50 4.06
C LEU A 372 -13.35 24.29 5.12
N ARG A 373 -13.65 24.70 6.35
CA ARG A 373 -12.64 24.78 7.42
C ARG A 373 -12.47 23.48 8.19
N LYS A 374 -13.56 22.77 8.47
CA LYS A 374 -13.54 21.54 9.27
C LYS A 374 -12.86 20.38 8.56
N TRP A 375 -12.27 19.46 9.33
CA TRP A 375 -11.75 18.19 8.81
C TRP A 375 -12.86 17.35 8.14
N VAL A 376 -12.48 16.59 7.12
CA VAL A 376 -13.37 15.70 6.35
C VAL A 376 -12.70 14.34 6.29
N SER A 377 -13.47 13.29 6.56
CA SER A 377 -13.04 11.89 6.41
C SER A 377 -12.61 11.61 4.99
N ARG A 378 -11.63 10.73 4.81
CA ARG A 378 -11.21 10.25 3.48
C ARG A 378 -12.36 9.61 2.68
N PHE A 379 -13.38 9.08 3.34
CA PHE A 379 -14.57 8.54 2.70
C PHE A 379 -15.53 9.61 2.17
N ASP A 380 -15.48 10.83 2.71
CA ASP A 380 -16.44 11.91 2.40
C ASP A 380 -15.82 12.99 1.48
N ILE A 381 -14.63 12.72 0.93
CA ILE A 381 -13.77 13.73 0.32
C ILE A 381 -14.10 14.04 -1.16
N TYR A 382 -14.80 13.12 -1.83
CA TYR A 382 -14.97 13.12 -3.28
C TYR A 382 -15.60 14.40 -3.89
N PRO A 383 -16.58 15.07 -3.24
CA PRO A 383 -17.13 16.34 -3.73
C PRO A 383 -16.14 17.47 -3.93
N TYR A 384 -15.02 17.45 -3.21
CA TYR A 384 -14.06 18.55 -3.20
C TYR A 384 -12.90 18.34 -4.19
N LEU A 385 -12.66 17.10 -4.65
CA LEU A 385 -11.44 16.73 -5.35
C LEU A 385 -11.26 17.43 -6.70
N GLU A 386 -12.33 17.59 -7.49
CA GLU A 386 -12.23 18.24 -8.79
C GLU A 386 -11.80 19.70 -8.65
N LYS A 387 -12.48 20.46 -7.77
CA LYS A 387 -12.16 21.87 -7.54
C LYS A 387 -10.80 22.03 -6.84
N PHE A 388 -10.50 21.17 -5.87
CA PHE A 388 -9.18 21.13 -5.24
C PHE A 388 -8.06 20.92 -6.27
N THR A 389 -8.24 20.00 -7.21
CA THR A 389 -7.22 19.71 -8.23
C THR A 389 -7.02 20.90 -9.16
N GLN A 390 -8.08 21.61 -9.52
CA GLN A 390 -7.99 22.84 -10.31
C GLN A 390 -7.18 23.92 -9.57
N ASP A 391 -7.57 24.24 -8.33
CA ASP A 391 -6.92 25.26 -7.51
C ASP A 391 -5.46 24.88 -7.21
N ALA A 392 -5.18 23.60 -6.95
CA ALA A 392 -3.84 23.10 -6.73
C ALA A 392 -2.98 23.18 -8.00
N SER A 393 -3.52 22.81 -9.16
CA SER A 393 -2.78 22.85 -10.43
C SER A 393 -2.31 24.27 -10.77
N GLU A 394 -3.16 25.27 -10.54
CA GLU A 394 -2.83 26.68 -10.77
C GLU A 394 -1.66 27.12 -9.88
N LYS A 395 -1.73 26.84 -8.57
CA LYS A 395 -0.66 27.16 -7.62
C LYS A 395 0.64 26.42 -7.90
N ILE A 396 0.56 25.15 -8.28
CA ILE A 396 1.77 24.35 -8.58
C ILE A 396 2.51 24.92 -9.78
N ILE A 397 1.79 25.28 -10.85
CA ILE A 397 2.41 25.87 -12.05
C ILE A 397 3.06 27.21 -11.72
N GLU A 398 2.41 28.02 -10.88
CA GLU A 398 2.96 29.29 -10.40
C GLU A 398 4.25 29.08 -9.59
N ILE A 399 4.25 28.17 -8.61
CA ILE A 399 5.40 27.90 -7.72
C ILE A 399 6.57 27.27 -8.48
N MET A 400 6.29 26.31 -9.37
CA MET A 400 7.33 25.59 -10.12
C MET A 400 7.84 26.35 -11.34
N GLU A 401 7.21 27.50 -11.68
CA GLU A 401 7.47 28.28 -12.90
C GLU A 401 7.42 27.42 -14.18
N GLY A 402 6.53 26.42 -14.18
CA GLY A 402 6.48 25.38 -15.19
C GLY A 402 5.59 24.21 -14.80
N LYS A 403 5.43 23.26 -15.72
CA LYS A 403 4.72 22.01 -15.42
C LYS A 403 5.63 21.05 -14.64
N PRO A 404 5.07 20.15 -13.81
CA PRO A 404 5.83 19.08 -13.21
C PRO A 404 6.29 18.07 -14.27
N ASP A 405 7.46 17.48 -14.04
CA ASP A 405 8.02 16.41 -14.86
C ASP A 405 7.44 15.05 -14.46
N LEU A 406 7.20 14.87 -13.16
CA LEU A 406 6.63 13.66 -12.56
C LEU A 406 5.55 14.03 -11.54
N ILE A 407 4.39 13.37 -11.65
CA ILE A 407 3.31 13.46 -10.67
C ILE A 407 3.08 12.08 -10.06
N ILE A 408 3.03 12.01 -8.74
CA ILE A 408 2.77 10.78 -7.98
C ILE A 408 1.49 10.96 -7.15
N GLY A 409 0.49 10.14 -7.42
CA GLY A 409 -0.68 10.02 -6.55
C GLY A 409 -0.43 9.08 -5.37
N ASN A 410 -1.02 9.40 -4.20
CA ASN A 410 -1.02 8.51 -3.04
C ASN A 410 -2.47 8.31 -2.55
N TYR A 411 -2.86 7.04 -2.38
CA TYR A 411 -4.22 6.62 -2.02
C TYR A 411 -5.28 7.06 -3.04
N THR A 412 -6.54 6.65 -2.88
CA THR A 412 -7.60 6.86 -3.87
C THR A 412 -7.77 8.34 -4.26
N ASP A 413 -7.86 9.23 -3.28
CA ASP A 413 -8.09 10.67 -3.48
C ASP A 413 -6.89 11.36 -4.16
N GLY A 414 -5.67 11.07 -3.69
CA GLY A 414 -4.45 11.59 -4.29
C GLY A 414 -4.20 11.01 -5.69
N ASN A 415 -4.49 9.72 -5.90
CA ASN A 415 -4.40 9.07 -7.21
C ASN A 415 -5.37 9.68 -8.22
N LEU A 416 -6.61 9.99 -7.82
CA LEU A 416 -7.57 10.65 -8.69
C LEU A 416 -7.12 12.08 -9.05
N ALA A 417 -6.73 12.88 -8.06
CA ALA A 417 -6.26 14.26 -8.30
C ALA A 417 -5.01 14.28 -9.19
N ALA A 418 -4.05 13.40 -8.92
CA ALA A 418 -2.86 13.21 -9.76
C ALA A 418 -3.23 12.83 -11.20
N SER A 419 -4.21 11.95 -11.38
CA SER A 419 -4.70 11.55 -12.71
C SER A 419 -5.30 12.74 -13.48
N LEU A 420 -6.15 13.52 -12.83
CA LEU A 420 -6.75 14.72 -13.43
C LEU A 420 -5.70 15.77 -13.83
N MET A 421 -4.71 16.02 -12.96
CA MET A 421 -3.63 16.97 -13.24
C MET A 421 -2.68 16.47 -14.34
N ALA A 422 -2.24 15.21 -14.27
CA ALA A 422 -1.33 14.63 -15.26
C ALA A 422 -1.94 14.62 -16.65
N ASN A 423 -3.24 14.34 -16.76
CA ASN A 423 -3.99 14.41 -18.01
C ASN A 423 -4.05 15.84 -18.55
N LYS A 424 -4.34 16.82 -17.69
CA LYS A 424 -4.39 18.25 -18.08
C LYS A 424 -3.04 18.78 -18.58
N LEU A 425 -1.93 18.36 -17.95
CA LEU A 425 -0.60 18.91 -18.22
C LEU A 425 0.28 18.03 -19.12
N GLY A 426 -0.19 16.83 -19.46
CA GLY A 426 0.59 15.84 -20.20
C GLY A 426 1.84 15.36 -19.46
N ALA A 427 1.85 15.39 -18.12
CA ALA A 427 2.97 14.92 -17.30
C ALA A 427 3.04 13.38 -17.24
N THR A 428 4.13 12.83 -16.73
CA THR A 428 4.25 11.39 -16.42
C THR A 428 3.57 11.11 -15.07
N LEU A 429 2.73 10.07 -15.01
CA LEU A 429 1.93 9.74 -13.83
C LEU A 429 2.35 8.41 -13.19
N GLY A 430 2.84 8.49 -11.95
CA GLY A 430 2.94 7.36 -11.03
C GLY A 430 1.77 7.34 -10.05
N THR A 431 1.32 6.15 -9.61
CA THR A 431 0.33 6.03 -8.53
C THR A 431 0.79 5.04 -7.48
N ILE A 432 0.44 5.29 -6.21
CA ILE A 432 0.70 4.41 -5.08
C ILE A 432 -0.62 4.23 -4.33
N ALA A 433 -1.14 3.00 -4.24
CA ALA A 433 -2.42 2.78 -3.57
C ALA A 433 -2.31 2.93 -2.05
N HIS A 434 -1.22 2.46 -1.43
CA HIS A 434 -1.06 2.25 0.02
C HIS A 434 -2.03 1.19 0.59
N ALA A 435 -3.30 1.26 0.23
CA ALA A 435 -4.33 0.26 0.52
C ALA A 435 -5.48 0.38 -0.50
N LEU A 436 -6.10 -0.75 -0.85
CA LEU A 436 -7.33 -0.78 -1.62
C LEU A 436 -8.49 -1.30 -0.75
N GLU A 437 -9.43 -0.42 -0.41
CA GLU A 437 -10.46 -0.69 0.60
C GLU A 437 -11.37 -1.87 0.23
N LYS A 438 -11.56 -2.16 -1.07
CA LYS A 438 -12.35 -3.31 -1.54
C LYS A 438 -11.89 -4.66 -0.95
N THR A 439 -10.60 -4.78 -0.65
CA THR A 439 -10.03 -6.00 -0.03
C THR A 439 -10.06 -6.01 1.49
N LYS A 440 -10.27 -4.85 2.11
CA LYS A 440 -10.35 -4.68 3.56
C LYS A 440 -11.78 -4.83 4.08
N TYR A 441 -12.76 -4.53 3.24
CA TYR A 441 -14.18 -4.70 3.54
C TYR A 441 -14.73 -5.84 2.70
N GLU A 442 -14.94 -7.01 3.34
CA GLU A 442 -15.39 -8.23 2.67
C GLU A 442 -16.75 -8.04 1.98
N ASP A 443 -16.84 -8.50 0.74
CA ASP A 443 -18.00 -8.37 -0.15
C ASP A 443 -18.51 -6.92 -0.30
N SER A 444 -17.67 -5.92 -0.05
CA SER A 444 -18.04 -4.50 -0.11
C SER A 444 -18.50 -4.05 -1.49
N ASP A 445 -18.12 -4.76 -2.54
CA ASP A 445 -18.59 -4.56 -3.90
C ASP A 445 -20.02 -5.10 -4.08
N MET A 446 -20.31 -6.33 -3.68
CA MET A 446 -21.67 -6.90 -3.71
C MET A 446 -22.64 -6.17 -2.76
N LYS A 447 -22.17 -5.75 -1.59
CA LYS A 447 -22.96 -5.08 -0.53
C LYS A 447 -22.84 -3.56 -0.58
N TRP A 448 -22.36 -3.00 -1.68
CA TRP A 448 -22.03 -1.58 -1.76
C TRP A 448 -23.20 -0.68 -1.39
N LYS A 449 -24.44 -0.98 -1.82
CA LYS A 449 -25.65 -0.19 -1.52
C LYS A 449 -25.87 0.00 -0.01
N GLU A 450 -25.57 -1.01 0.80
CA GLU A 450 -25.71 -0.95 2.26
C GLU A 450 -24.60 -0.14 2.93
N LEU A 451 -23.40 -0.16 2.33
CA LEU A 451 -22.19 0.45 2.86
C LEU A 451 -21.98 1.89 2.37
N ASP A 452 -22.57 2.24 1.22
CA ASP A 452 -22.38 3.51 0.52
C ASP A 452 -22.79 4.73 1.36
N PRO A 453 -23.89 4.73 2.13
CA PRO A 453 -24.25 5.87 2.98
C PRO A 453 -23.19 6.23 4.04
N LYS A 454 -22.28 5.30 4.36
CA LYS A 454 -21.23 5.50 5.38
C LYS A 454 -19.83 5.66 4.78
N TYR A 455 -19.52 4.88 3.74
CA TYR A 455 -18.15 4.78 3.21
C TYR A 455 -18.01 5.32 1.79
N HIS A 456 -19.13 5.57 1.09
CA HIS A 456 -19.14 6.05 -0.30
C HIS A 456 -18.25 5.21 -1.24
N PHE A 457 -18.32 3.88 -1.09
CA PHE A 457 -17.52 2.93 -1.88
C PHE A 457 -17.81 3.00 -3.38
N SER A 458 -19.02 3.41 -3.77
CA SER A 458 -19.31 3.68 -5.19
C SER A 458 -18.36 4.73 -5.78
N CYS A 459 -18.14 5.84 -5.08
CA CYS A 459 -17.17 6.86 -5.47
C CYS A 459 -15.74 6.31 -5.41
N GLN A 460 -15.40 5.63 -4.32
CA GLN A 460 -14.04 5.13 -4.09
C GLN A 460 -13.59 4.15 -5.18
N PHE A 461 -14.35 3.08 -5.42
CA PHE A 461 -13.97 2.04 -6.37
C PHE A 461 -13.97 2.55 -7.82
N THR A 462 -14.84 3.52 -8.13
CA THR A 462 -14.83 4.23 -9.41
C THR A 462 -13.55 5.06 -9.56
N ALA A 463 -13.16 5.82 -8.53
CA ALA A 463 -11.93 6.61 -8.53
C ALA A 463 -10.66 5.74 -8.61
N ASP A 464 -10.63 4.63 -7.87
CA ASP A 464 -9.56 3.63 -7.94
C ASP A 464 -9.43 3.06 -9.36
N THR A 465 -10.54 2.63 -9.96
CA THR A 465 -10.56 2.08 -11.33
C THR A 465 -10.05 3.10 -12.35
N ILE A 466 -10.46 4.36 -12.23
CA ILE A 466 -10.00 5.47 -13.09
C ILE A 466 -8.49 5.67 -12.94
N ALA A 467 -7.99 5.76 -11.71
CA ALA A 467 -6.60 6.08 -11.47
C ALA A 467 -5.65 4.93 -11.82
N MET A 468 -6.04 3.68 -11.57
CA MET A 468 -5.30 2.48 -11.99
C MET A 468 -5.05 2.48 -13.51
N ASN A 469 -6.06 2.88 -14.28
CA ASN A 469 -6.00 2.89 -15.74
C ASN A 469 -5.38 4.16 -16.32
N SER A 470 -5.39 5.27 -15.57
CA SER A 470 -4.73 6.52 -15.95
C SER A 470 -3.20 6.46 -15.79
N ALA A 471 -2.71 5.67 -14.82
CA ALA A 471 -1.31 5.60 -14.45
C ALA A 471 -0.40 5.14 -15.61
N ASP A 472 0.71 5.84 -15.81
CA ASP A 472 1.82 5.40 -16.68
C ASP A 472 2.58 4.24 -16.02
N PHE A 473 2.74 4.29 -14.70
CA PHE A 473 3.27 3.19 -13.88
C PHE A 473 2.66 3.16 -12.47
N ILE A 474 2.67 1.99 -11.86
CA ILE A 474 2.10 1.74 -10.53
C ILE A 474 3.21 1.30 -9.55
N ILE A 475 3.28 2.08 -8.48
CA ILE A 475 3.88 1.96 -7.17
C ILE A 475 3.36 0.86 -6.25
N THR A 476 4.01 -0.30 -6.11
CA THR A 476 3.67 -1.24 -5.03
C THR A 476 4.84 -1.54 -4.11
N SER A 477 4.54 -1.82 -2.85
CA SER A 477 5.57 -2.16 -1.85
C SER A 477 5.95 -3.64 -1.91
N THR A 478 5.03 -4.50 -2.37
CA THR A 478 5.17 -5.97 -2.39
C THR A 478 4.47 -6.58 -3.60
N PHE A 479 4.89 -7.79 -3.96
CA PHE A 479 4.18 -8.63 -4.93
C PHE A 479 2.77 -8.96 -4.43
N GLN A 480 2.62 -9.22 -3.13
CA GLN A 480 1.34 -9.48 -2.47
C GLN A 480 0.30 -8.38 -2.73
N GLU A 481 0.72 -7.11 -2.78
CA GLU A 481 -0.17 -6.00 -3.11
C GLU A 481 -0.76 -6.13 -4.52
N ILE A 482 0.03 -6.60 -5.49
CA ILE A 482 -0.41 -6.78 -6.88
C ILE A 482 -1.23 -8.05 -7.05
N ALA A 483 -0.60 -9.20 -6.82
CA ALA A 483 -1.10 -10.53 -7.18
C ALA A 483 -1.16 -11.49 -6.00
N GLY A 484 -1.00 -10.98 -4.76
CA GLY A 484 -1.26 -11.77 -3.57
C GLY A 484 -0.28 -12.94 -3.41
N SER A 485 -0.80 -14.02 -2.85
CA SER A 485 -0.07 -15.26 -2.65
C SER A 485 -0.63 -16.35 -3.58
N LYS A 486 -0.17 -17.58 -3.40
CA LYS A 486 -0.77 -18.74 -4.07
C LYS A 486 -2.25 -18.89 -3.71
N ASP A 487 -2.60 -18.69 -2.43
CA ASP A 487 -3.92 -19.06 -1.91
C ASP A 487 -4.87 -17.86 -1.81
N ARG A 488 -4.33 -16.63 -1.70
CA ARG A 488 -5.12 -15.40 -1.56
C ARG A 488 -4.83 -14.41 -2.69
N PRO A 489 -5.85 -13.86 -3.37
CA PRO A 489 -5.65 -12.88 -4.44
C PRO A 489 -5.05 -11.58 -3.92
N GLY A 490 -4.34 -10.88 -4.80
CA GLY A 490 -3.75 -9.57 -4.53
C GLY A 490 -4.79 -8.47 -4.40
N GLN A 491 -4.34 -7.32 -3.88
CA GLN A 491 -5.23 -6.16 -3.75
C GLN A 491 -5.66 -5.65 -5.13
N TYR A 492 -4.70 -5.39 -6.03
CA TYR A 492 -4.99 -5.00 -7.41
C TYR A 492 -5.69 -6.12 -8.19
N GLU A 493 -5.25 -7.38 -8.04
CA GLU A 493 -5.88 -8.53 -8.68
C GLU A 493 -7.39 -8.62 -8.40
N SER A 494 -7.81 -8.31 -7.17
CA SER A 494 -9.24 -8.30 -6.83
C SER A 494 -10.07 -7.27 -7.61
N HIS A 495 -9.44 -6.31 -8.28
CA HIS A 495 -10.09 -5.31 -9.14
C HIS A 495 -10.06 -5.70 -10.63
N GLN A 496 -9.54 -6.89 -10.97
CA GLN A 496 -9.54 -7.39 -12.34
C GLN A 496 -10.95 -7.61 -12.87
N ALA A 497 -11.81 -8.27 -12.07
CA ALA A 497 -13.23 -8.43 -12.38
C ALA A 497 -14.06 -8.35 -11.09
N PHE A 498 -15.03 -7.44 -11.04
CA PHE A 498 -15.94 -7.26 -9.91
C PHE A 498 -17.23 -6.56 -10.34
N THR A 499 -18.23 -6.50 -9.49
CA THR A 499 -19.51 -5.86 -9.80
C THR A 499 -20.06 -5.06 -8.62
N LEU A 500 -20.72 -3.95 -8.95
CA LEU A 500 -21.55 -3.17 -8.05
C LEU A 500 -23.00 -3.32 -8.51
N PRO A 501 -23.75 -4.33 -8.01
CA PRO A 501 -25.08 -4.65 -8.54
C PRO A 501 -26.01 -3.43 -8.53
N GLY A 502 -26.61 -3.13 -9.68
CA GLY A 502 -27.46 -1.96 -9.89
C GLY A 502 -26.71 -0.66 -10.23
N LEU A 503 -25.39 -0.70 -10.47
CA LEU A 503 -24.59 0.47 -10.86
C LEU A 503 -23.76 0.23 -12.13
N TYR A 504 -22.78 -0.67 -12.06
CA TYR A 504 -21.99 -1.16 -13.21
C TYR A 504 -21.29 -2.47 -12.85
N ARG A 505 -20.81 -3.19 -13.85
CA ARG A 505 -19.89 -4.32 -13.68
C ARG A 505 -18.56 -4.04 -14.37
N VAL A 506 -17.48 -4.46 -13.74
CA VAL A 506 -16.11 -4.33 -14.25
C VAL A 506 -15.67 -5.71 -14.69
N VAL A 507 -15.63 -5.93 -16.00
CA VAL A 507 -15.27 -7.24 -16.59
C VAL A 507 -13.78 -7.35 -16.85
N SER A 508 -13.12 -6.21 -17.06
CA SER A 508 -11.66 -6.06 -17.15
C SER A 508 -11.28 -4.70 -16.58
N GLY A 509 -10.98 -4.66 -15.29
CA GLY A 509 -10.66 -3.44 -14.55
C GLY A 509 -9.17 -3.14 -14.51
N ILE A 510 -8.35 -4.17 -14.29
CA ILE A 510 -6.89 -4.06 -14.27
C ILE A 510 -6.28 -5.42 -14.62
N ASN A 511 -5.11 -5.41 -15.27
CA ASN A 511 -4.36 -6.61 -15.58
C ASN A 511 -3.08 -6.63 -14.74
N VAL A 512 -2.93 -7.61 -13.83
CA VAL A 512 -1.72 -7.73 -12.99
C VAL A 512 -0.45 -8.03 -13.78
N PHE A 513 -0.58 -8.48 -15.03
CA PHE A 513 0.54 -8.69 -15.96
C PHE A 513 0.88 -7.46 -16.79
N ASP A 514 0.19 -6.32 -16.58
CA ASP A 514 0.49 -5.07 -17.26
C ASP A 514 1.90 -4.60 -16.86
N PRO A 515 2.74 -4.22 -17.84
CA PRO A 515 4.09 -3.73 -17.58
C PRO A 515 4.12 -2.41 -16.80
N LYS A 516 2.98 -1.78 -16.47
CA LYS A 516 2.95 -0.62 -15.57
C LYS A 516 3.26 -0.96 -14.10
N PHE A 517 3.03 -2.21 -13.67
CA PHE A 517 3.25 -2.61 -12.27
C PHE A 517 4.73 -2.75 -11.92
N ASN A 518 5.15 -2.06 -10.88
CA ASN A 518 6.52 -2.11 -10.37
C ASN A 518 6.57 -2.22 -8.85
N ILE A 519 7.45 -3.08 -8.37
CA ILE A 519 7.74 -3.21 -6.94
C ILE A 519 8.95 -2.33 -6.58
N ALA A 520 8.69 -1.27 -5.84
CA ALA A 520 9.70 -0.50 -5.13
C ALA A 520 9.35 -0.48 -3.65
N SER A 521 9.93 -1.42 -2.92
CA SER A 521 9.72 -1.55 -1.49
C SER A 521 10.37 -0.36 -0.75
N PRO A 522 9.68 0.26 0.21
CA PRO A 522 10.26 1.31 1.04
C PRO A 522 11.31 0.74 2.01
N GLY A 523 12.08 1.63 2.62
CA GLY A 523 13.03 1.30 3.69
C GLY A 523 12.58 1.82 5.05
N ALA A 524 13.50 1.74 6.02
CA ALA A 524 13.42 2.52 7.25
C ALA A 524 14.45 3.68 7.18
N ASP A 525 14.19 4.76 7.90
CA ASP A 525 15.11 5.89 8.04
C ASP A 525 16.42 5.41 8.68
N GLN A 526 17.49 5.32 7.88
CA GLN A 526 18.79 4.79 8.33
C GLN A 526 19.56 5.76 9.24
N SER A 527 19.06 6.99 9.42
CA SER A 527 19.55 7.89 10.48
C SER A 527 18.98 7.51 11.85
N VAL A 528 17.82 6.85 11.88
CA VAL A 528 17.12 6.41 13.10
C VAL A 528 17.41 4.94 13.38
N TYR A 529 17.25 4.08 12.39
CA TYR A 529 17.41 2.63 12.47
C TYR A 529 18.71 2.21 11.77
N PHE A 530 19.72 1.89 12.55
CA PHE A 530 21.05 1.51 12.09
C PHE A 530 21.61 0.35 12.93
N PRO A 531 22.63 -0.38 12.45
CA PRO A 531 23.14 -1.58 13.11
C PRO A 531 23.57 -1.33 14.55
N TYR A 532 23.22 -2.25 15.46
CA TYR A 532 23.61 -2.17 16.88
C TYR A 532 25.14 -2.09 17.11
N THR A 533 25.93 -2.54 16.13
CA THR A 533 27.40 -2.53 16.13
C THR A 533 28.01 -1.14 15.91
N GLU A 534 27.24 -0.16 15.42
CA GLU A 534 27.69 1.22 15.23
C GLU A 534 27.69 2.00 16.57
N THR A 535 28.57 1.59 17.48
CA THR A 535 28.67 2.11 18.86
C THR A 535 28.77 3.64 18.96
N GLN A 536 29.39 4.28 17.97
CA GLN A 536 29.57 5.74 17.92
C GLN A 536 28.28 6.51 17.63
N LYS A 537 27.25 5.86 17.05
CA LYS A 537 25.94 6.48 16.76
C LYS A 537 24.89 6.18 17.84
N ARG A 538 25.19 5.32 18.80
CA ARG A 538 24.24 4.86 19.82
C ARG A 538 23.72 6.02 20.66
N LEU A 539 22.42 6.00 20.94
CA LEU A 539 21.73 7.06 21.70
C LEU A 539 21.77 6.74 23.20
N THR A 540 22.98 6.76 23.77
CA THR A 540 23.25 6.34 25.16
C THR A 540 22.48 7.13 26.21
N THR A 541 22.01 8.34 25.88
CA THR A 541 21.12 9.15 26.73
C THR A 541 19.80 8.45 27.06
N PHE A 542 19.32 7.54 26.21
CA PHE A 542 18.11 6.77 26.47
C PHE A 542 18.34 5.51 27.32
N GLN A 543 19.59 5.11 27.55
CA GLN A 543 19.91 3.86 28.23
C GLN A 543 19.26 3.76 29.63
N PRO A 544 19.32 4.77 30.52
CA PRO A 544 18.67 4.68 31.82
C PRO A 544 17.15 4.49 31.72
N ALA A 545 16.50 5.16 30.76
CA ALA A 545 15.08 5.03 30.53
C ALA A 545 14.72 3.65 29.97
N ILE A 546 15.54 3.08 29.08
CA ILE A 546 15.34 1.73 28.53
C ILE A 546 15.56 0.66 29.60
N GLU A 547 16.57 0.81 30.46
CA GLU A 547 16.80 -0.12 31.57
C GLU A 547 15.66 -0.10 32.59
N GLU A 548 15.11 1.08 32.90
CA GLU A 548 13.90 1.21 33.71
C GLU A 548 12.72 0.50 33.03
N LEU A 549 12.49 0.82 31.76
CA LEU A 549 11.39 0.28 30.95
C LEU A 549 11.43 -1.25 30.87
N LEU A 550 12.61 -1.85 30.75
CA LEU A 550 12.76 -3.30 30.61
C LEU A 550 12.84 -4.04 31.95
N PHE A 551 13.52 -3.47 32.95
CA PHE A 551 13.98 -4.25 34.10
C PHE A 551 13.53 -3.74 35.47
N SER A 552 12.74 -2.66 35.53
CA SER A 552 12.05 -2.27 36.76
C SER A 552 11.12 -3.39 37.22
N LYS A 553 10.98 -3.57 38.54
CA LYS A 553 10.01 -4.51 39.14
C LYS A 553 8.69 -3.82 39.51
N VAL A 554 8.56 -2.52 39.25
CA VAL A 554 7.40 -1.72 39.60
C VAL A 554 6.51 -1.57 38.37
N ASP A 555 5.25 -1.96 38.51
CA ASP A 555 4.21 -1.71 37.51
C ASP A 555 3.82 -0.23 37.53
N ASN A 556 3.64 0.38 36.35
CA ASN A 556 3.20 1.77 36.20
C ASN A 556 2.39 1.96 34.90
N ASP A 557 2.18 3.21 34.48
CA ASP A 557 1.44 3.53 33.25
C ASP A 557 2.23 3.27 31.95
N GLU A 558 3.55 3.03 32.02
CA GLU A 558 4.41 2.69 30.87
C GLU A 558 4.67 1.18 30.73
N HIS A 559 4.71 0.41 31.81
CA HIS A 559 4.98 -1.03 31.79
C HIS A 559 4.33 -1.80 32.96
N ILE A 560 3.99 -3.06 32.70
CA ILE A 560 3.56 -4.04 33.70
C ILE A 560 4.27 -5.38 33.54
N GLY A 561 4.34 -6.15 34.62
CA GLY A 561 5.14 -7.38 34.70
C GLY A 561 6.62 -7.08 34.93
N TYR A 562 7.46 -8.09 35.03
CA TYR A 562 8.90 -7.91 35.26
C TYR A 562 9.69 -9.11 34.75
N LEU A 563 10.98 -8.89 34.48
CA LEU A 563 11.93 -9.93 34.10
C LEU A 563 12.78 -10.29 35.31
N GLU A 564 12.66 -11.52 35.80
CA GLU A 564 13.40 -11.99 36.99
C GLU A 564 14.88 -12.24 36.64
N ASP A 565 15.13 -12.92 35.51
CA ASP A 565 16.47 -13.19 35.00
C ASP A 565 16.83 -12.22 33.87
N LYS A 566 17.60 -11.18 34.20
CA LYS A 566 18.05 -10.17 33.24
C LYS A 566 19.14 -10.66 32.27
N SER A 567 19.73 -11.83 32.52
CA SER A 567 20.80 -12.38 31.67
C SER A 567 20.27 -13.13 30.45
N LYS A 568 18.99 -13.52 30.47
CA LYS A 568 18.35 -14.18 29.34
C LYS A 568 18.21 -13.23 28.15
N PRO A 569 18.41 -13.73 26.91
CA PRO A 569 18.01 -13.01 25.71
C PRO A 569 16.52 -12.66 25.73
N ILE A 570 16.16 -11.61 25.00
CA ILE A 570 14.80 -11.11 24.91
C ILE A 570 14.20 -11.45 23.54
N ILE A 571 13.03 -12.07 23.53
CA ILE A 571 12.10 -11.99 22.40
C ILE A 571 11.36 -10.67 22.51
N PHE A 572 11.44 -9.86 21.47
CA PHE A 572 10.82 -8.55 21.38
C PHE A 572 9.76 -8.51 20.29
N SER A 573 8.59 -7.94 20.59
CA SER A 573 7.56 -7.64 19.59
C SER A 573 6.99 -6.25 19.85
N MET A 574 6.81 -5.46 18.80
CA MET A 574 6.21 -4.13 18.86
C MET A 574 5.17 -3.97 17.75
N ALA A 575 3.92 -3.74 18.13
CA ALA A 575 2.82 -3.51 17.19
C ALA A 575 1.63 -2.84 17.90
N ARG A 576 0.62 -2.44 17.12
CA ARG A 576 -0.70 -2.16 17.69
C ARG A 576 -1.29 -3.44 18.27
N LEU A 577 -2.16 -3.29 19.28
CA LEU A 577 -2.85 -4.41 19.90
C LEU A 577 -4.22 -4.60 19.23
N ASP A 578 -4.24 -5.36 18.15
CA ASP A 578 -5.45 -5.75 17.42
C ASP A 578 -5.42 -7.25 17.07
N THR A 579 -6.56 -7.79 16.65
CA THR A 579 -6.73 -9.23 16.38
C THR A 579 -5.79 -9.73 15.28
N VAL A 580 -5.58 -8.92 14.24
CA VAL A 580 -4.74 -9.26 13.08
C VAL A 580 -3.26 -9.28 13.45
N LYS A 581 -2.79 -8.35 14.29
CA LYS A 581 -1.40 -8.32 14.77
C LYS A 581 -1.06 -9.50 15.69
N ASN A 582 -2.07 -10.12 16.31
CA ASN A 582 -1.96 -11.41 17.01
C ASN A 582 -0.86 -11.45 18.09
N ILE A 583 -0.69 -10.34 18.80
CA ILE A 583 0.24 -10.23 19.94
C ILE A 583 -0.17 -11.16 21.09
N THR A 584 -1.48 -11.36 21.29
CA THR A 584 -1.99 -12.35 22.24
C THR A 584 -1.65 -13.77 21.83
N GLY A 585 -1.63 -14.09 20.53
CA GLY A 585 -1.19 -15.38 20.01
C GLY A 585 0.26 -15.68 20.39
N LEU A 586 1.19 -14.75 20.15
CA LEU A 586 2.59 -14.90 20.57
C LEU A 586 2.73 -15.11 22.09
N THR A 587 1.95 -14.37 22.89
CA THR A 587 1.92 -14.53 24.35
C THR A 587 1.47 -15.94 24.75
N GLU A 588 0.46 -16.48 24.07
CA GLU A 588 0.00 -17.85 24.28
C GLU A 588 1.06 -18.89 23.86
N TRP A 589 1.70 -18.72 22.70
CA TRP A 589 2.74 -19.61 22.20
C TRP A 589 3.91 -19.69 23.19
N PHE A 590 4.38 -18.52 23.67
CA PHE A 590 5.39 -18.44 24.71
C PHE A 590 4.94 -19.11 26.01
N GLY A 591 3.71 -18.85 26.45
CA GLY A 591 3.19 -19.42 27.69
C GLY A 591 3.10 -20.94 27.71
N LYS A 592 2.70 -21.55 26.58
CA LYS A 592 2.63 -23.01 26.38
C LYS A 592 4.01 -23.66 26.28
N ASN A 593 4.96 -23.02 25.60
CA ASN A 593 6.26 -23.62 25.30
C ASN A 593 7.26 -23.46 26.46
N LYS A 594 7.29 -24.44 27.37
CA LYS A 594 8.22 -24.48 28.51
C LYS A 594 9.70 -24.41 28.11
N ARG A 595 10.06 -25.01 26.96
CA ARG A 595 11.44 -24.98 26.45
C ARG A 595 11.82 -23.56 26.07
N LEU A 596 10.96 -22.87 25.32
CA LEU A 596 11.18 -21.47 24.94
C LEU A 596 11.34 -20.57 26.17
N ARG A 597 10.43 -20.69 27.16
CA ARG A 597 10.49 -19.95 28.44
C ARG A 597 11.78 -20.17 29.22
N SER A 598 12.36 -21.36 29.13
CA SER A 598 13.64 -21.65 29.80
C SER A 598 14.82 -20.92 29.16
N LEU A 599 14.72 -20.59 27.86
CA LEU A 599 15.80 -19.99 27.08
C LEU A 599 15.77 -18.45 27.10
N VAL A 600 14.59 -17.83 27.08
CA VAL A 600 14.44 -16.39 26.83
C VAL A 600 13.33 -15.73 27.65
N ASN A 601 13.37 -14.40 27.73
CA ASN A 601 12.29 -13.55 28.24
C ASN A 601 11.41 -13.03 27.10
N LEU A 602 10.16 -12.66 27.41
CA LEU A 602 9.23 -12.05 26.46
C LEU A 602 9.01 -10.57 26.78
N VAL A 603 9.26 -9.69 25.83
CA VAL A 603 8.96 -8.25 25.91
C VAL A 603 8.01 -7.87 24.78
N ILE A 604 6.88 -7.27 25.14
CA ILE A 604 5.84 -6.84 24.19
C ILE A 604 5.59 -5.35 24.37
N VAL A 605 5.65 -4.59 23.30
CA VAL A 605 5.19 -3.19 23.23
C VAL A 605 3.89 -3.15 22.43
N ALA A 606 2.75 -3.01 23.11
CA ALA A 606 1.45 -3.02 22.42
C ALA A 606 0.33 -2.41 23.27
N GLY A 607 -0.44 -1.50 22.67
CA GLY A 607 -1.70 -0.98 23.23
C GLY A 607 -1.59 -0.35 24.63
N PHE A 608 -2.72 -0.36 25.34
CA PHE A 608 -2.85 0.06 26.74
C PHE A 608 -2.99 -1.14 27.69
N PHE A 609 -2.79 -0.95 28.98
CA PHE A 609 -3.02 -2.01 29.98
C PHE A 609 -4.46 -2.13 30.44
N ASP A 610 -5.21 -1.02 30.43
CA ASP A 610 -6.60 -0.97 30.88
C ASP A 610 -7.53 -0.83 29.67
N PRO A 611 -8.49 -1.74 29.47
CA PRO A 611 -9.47 -1.62 28.39
C PRO A 611 -10.21 -0.27 28.40
N SER A 612 -10.44 0.33 29.58
CA SER A 612 -11.17 1.60 29.70
C SER A 612 -10.46 2.79 29.01
N LYS A 613 -9.14 2.69 28.81
CA LYS A 613 -8.34 3.72 28.12
C LYS A 613 -8.46 3.62 26.60
N SER A 614 -8.93 2.49 26.06
CA SER A 614 -9.14 2.32 24.62
C SER A 614 -10.59 2.64 24.23
N LYS A 615 -10.74 3.23 23.04
CA LYS A 615 -12.05 3.41 22.38
C LYS A 615 -12.31 2.32 21.33
N ASP A 616 -11.32 1.49 21.06
CA ASP A 616 -11.38 0.43 20.06
C ASP A 616 -11.81 -0.90 20.69
N ARG A 617 -12.81 -1.55 20.08
CA ARG A 617 -13.40 -2.77 20.65
C ARG A 617 -12.47 -3.97 20.55
N GLU A 618 -11.68 -4.06 19.49
CA GLU A 618 -10.73 -5.15 19.31
C GLU A 618 -9.59 -5.01 20.31
N GLU A 619 -9.01 -3.83 20.45
CA GLU A 619 -7.98 -3.54 21.43
C GLU A 619 -8.48 -3.82 22.85
N MET A 620 -9.69 -3.37 23.22
CA MET A 620 -10.29 -3.71 24.51
C MET A 620 -10.40 -5.22 24.77
N ALA A 621 -10.74 -6.00 23.73
CA ALA A 621 -10.85 -7.46 23.84
C ALA A 621 -9.46 -8.12 23.96
N GLU A 622 -8.50 -7.67 23.15
CA GLU A 622 -7.12 -8.17 23.17
C GLU A 622 -6.41 -7.82 24.48
N ILE A 623 -6.65 -6.64 25.08
CA ILE A 623 -6.15 -6.27 26.42
C ILE A 623 -6.65 -7.28 27.46
N LYS A 624 -7.95 -7.60 27.47
CA LYS A 624 -8.52 -8.58 28.40
C LYS A 624 -7.88 -9.96 28.19
N LYS A 625 -7.71 -10.36 26.94
CA LYS A 625 -7.07 -11.63 26.57
C LYS A 625 -5.60 -11.67 27.02
N MET A 626 -4.84 -10.59 26.86
CA MET A 626 -3.46 -10.48 27.37
C MET A 626 -3.39 -10.75 28.87
N HIS A 627 -4.23 -10.08 29.68
CA HIS A 627 -4.29 -10.31 31.13
C HIS A 627 -4.62 -11.77 31.48
N LEU A 628 -5.63 -12.35 30.83
CA LEU A 628 -6.02 -13.75 31.02
C LEU A 628 -4.88 -14.71 30.69
N LEU A 629 -4.13 -14.47 29.62
CA LEU A 629 -3.00 -15.32 29.22
C LEU A 629 -1.82 -15.22 30.22
N ILE A 630 -1.52 -14.01 30.68
CA ILE A 630 -0.46 -13.77 31.68
C ILE A 630 -0.78 -14.51 32.99
N GLU A 631 -2.03 -14.47 33.43
CA GLU A 631 -2.49 -15.20 34.62
C GLU A 631 -2.50 -16.72 34.39
N LYS A 632 -3.16 -17.18 33.31
CA LYS A 632 -3.31 -18.60 32.96
C LYS A 632 -1.97 -19.33 32.87
N TYR A 633 -0.95 -18.71 32.27
CA TYR A 633 0.37 -19.33 32.08
C TYR A 633 1.41 -18.91 33.13
N GLN A 634 1.00 -18.12 34.15
CA GLN A 634 1.86 -17.63 35.22
C GLN A 634 3.14 -16.97 34.68
N LEU A 635 2.97 -15.94 33.85
CA LEU A 635 4.08 -15.34 33.10
C LEU A 635 4.88 -14.28 33.88
N LYS A 636 4.44 -13.87 35.07
CA LYS A 636 5.18 -12.93 35.91
C LYS A 636 6.61 -13.45 36.16
N GLY A 637 7.61 -12.57 36.03
CA GLY A 637 9.03 -12.91 36.08
C GLY A 637 9.65 -13.31 34.74
N GLN A 638 8.83 -13.54 33.70
CA GLN A 638 9.28 -13.94 32.35
C GLN A 638 8.71 -13.06 31.23
N ILE A 639 7.74 -12.19 31.56
CA ILE A 639 7.11 -11.26 30.62
C ILE A 639 7.21 -9.81 31.10
N ARG A 640 7.42 -8.92 30.14
CA ARG A 640 7.31 -7.47 30.28
C ARG A 640 6.35 -6.93 29.22
N TRP A 641 5.25 -6.32 29.62
CA TRP A 641 4.31 -5.67 28.71
C TRP A 641 4.44 -4.16 28.86
N ILE A 642 4.80 -3.49 27.79
CA ILE A 642 5.07 -2.06 27.67
C ILE A 642 3.95 -1.41 26.85
N ALA A 643 3.52 -0.22 27.26
CA ALA A 643 2.50 0.56 26.56
C ALA A 643 3.04 1.08 25.22
N ALA A 644 2.13 1.39 24.28
CA ALA A 644 2.50 1.89 22.97
C ALA A 644 3.50 3.08 23.04
N GLN A 645 4.55 3.02 22.22
CA GLN A 645 5.65 3.97 22.22
C GLN A 645 5.58 4.90 21.01
N THR A 646 5.79 6.20 21.21
CA THR A 646 5.65 7.22 20.15
C THR A 646 6.97 7.87 19.73
N ASP A 647 8.03 7.76 20.53
CA ASP A 647 9.35 8.31 20.19
C ASP A 647 10.16 7.30 19.36
N ARG A 648 10.29 7.58 18.06
CA ARG A 648 11.04 6.74 17.12
C ARG A 648 12.52 6.57 17.49
N ASN A 649 13.15 7.57 18.11
CA ASN A 649 14.57 7.51 18.48
C ASN A 649 14.77 6.60 19.71
N ARG A 650 13.87 6.69 20.69
CA ARG A 650 13.84 5.76 21.83
C ARG A 650 13.56 4.33 21.36
N ASN A 651 12.60 4.15 20.44
CA ASN A 651 12.25 2.85 19.87
C ASN A 651 13.42 2.22 19.11
N SER A 652 14.15 3.01 18.31
CA SER A 652 15.31 2.50 17.58
C SER A 652 16.43 2.05 18.51
N GLU A 653 16.66 2.79 19.60
CA GLU A 653 17.64 2.39 20.61
C GLU A 653 17.18 1.16 21.39
N LEU A 654 15.87 1.00 21.64
CA LEU A 654 15.31 -0.22 22.21
C LEU A 654 15.62 -1.44 21.35
N TYR A 655 15.39 -1.40 20.02
CA TYR A 655 15.77 -2.51 19.12
C TYR A 655 17.25 -2.88 19.25
N ARG A 656 18.15 -1.89 19.28
CA ARG A 656 19.59 -2.10 19.42
C ARG A 656 19.96 -2.66 20.80
N PHE A 657 19.30 -2.21 21.86
CA PHE A 657 19.47 -2.74 23.21
C PHE A 657 19.07 -4.22 23.28
N ILE A 658 17.98 -4.61 22.62
CA ILE A 658 17.59 -6.02 22.50
C ILE A 658 18.66 -6.82 21.72
N ALA A 659 19.23 -6.26 20.65
CA ALA A 659 20.31 -6.89 19.90
C ALA A 659 21.60 -7.09 20.74
N ASP A 660 21.90 -6.16 21.65
CA ASP A 660 23.01 -6.30 22.61
C ASP A 660 22.81 -7.57 23.46
N SER A 661 21.59 -7.82 23.94
CA SER A 661 21.19 -9.03 24.69
C SER A 661 21.14 -10.33 23.88
N LYS A 662 21.51 -10.29 22.59
CA LYS A 662 21.39 -11.44 21.65
C LYS A 662 19.95 -11.95 21.54
N GLY A 663 18.99 -11.03 21.64
CA GLY A 663 17.56 -11.30 21.49
C GLY A 663 17.13 -11.53 20.04
N ALA A 664 15.82 -11.56 19.81
CA ALA A 664 15.23 -11.63 18.47
C ALA A 664 13.93 -10.82 18.41
N PHE A 665 13.58 -10.33 17.22
CA PHE A 665 12.26 -9.74 16.94
C PHE A 665 11.29 -10.81 16.47
N VAL A 666 10.04 -10.75 16.92
CA VAL A 666 8.98 -11.65 16.45
C VAL A 666 7.77 -10.84 16.00
N GLN A 667 7.35 -11.03 14.75
CA GLN A 667 6.12 -10.50 14.19
C GLN A 667 5.13 -11.67 13.97
N PRO A 668 4.10 -11.84 14.82
CA PRO A 668 3.23 -13.02 14.82
C PRO A 668 1.87 -12.81 14.11
N ALA A 669 1.71 -11.78 13.28
CA ALA A 669 0.43 -11.40 12.70
C ALA A 669 -0.19 -12.54 11.89
N ILE A 670 -1.52 -12.65 11.96
CA ILE A 670 -2.30 -13.54 11.09
C ILE A 670 -2.07 -13.16 9.63
N TYR A 671 -1.92 -11.87 9.36
CA TYR A 671 -1.55 -11.33 8.06
C TYR A 671 -0.85 -9.97 8.24
N GLU A 672 0.24 -9.74 7.53
CA GLU A 672 0.95 -8.47 7.53
C GLU A 672 1.13 -7.98 6.10
N ALA A 673 0.60 -6.80 5.76
CA ALA A 673 0.60 -6.33 4.37
C ALA A 673 2.02 -6.02 3.86
N PHE A 674 2.87 -5.44 4.73
CA PHE A 674 4.27 -5.16 4.42
C PHE A 674 5.19 -5.53 5.60
N GLY A 675 5.01 -4.86 6.74
CA GLY A 675 5.78 -5.11 7.95
C GLY A 675 6.99 -4.19 8.12
N LEU A 676 6.77 -2.87 8.27
CA LEU A 676 7.85 -1.91 8.54
C LEU A 676 8.68 -2.29 9.78
N THR A 677 8.05 -2.83 10.83
CA THR A 677 8.75 -3.26 12.05
C THR A 677 9.73 -4.41 11.80
N VAL A 678 9.48 -5.26 10.79
CA VAL A 678 10.42 -6.30 10.32
C VAL A 678 11.68 -5.63 9.74
N ILE A 679 11.50 -4.60 8.90
CA ILE A 679 12.59 -3.83 8.31
C ILE A 679 13.36 -3.03 9.35
N GLU A 680 12.67 -2.41 10.32
CA GLU A 680 13.29 -1.70 11.44
C GLU A 680 14.17 -2.63 12.28
N ALA A 681 13.65 -3.80 12.68
CA ALA A 681 14.39 -4.80 13.43
C ALA A 681 15.63 -5.28 12.66
N MET A 682 15.47 -5.62 11.38
CA MET A 682 16.57 -6.07 10.53
C MET A 682 17.62 -4.97 10.30
N ASN A 683 17.23 -3.69 10.13
CA ASN A 683 18.15 -2.55 10.05
C ASN A 683 19.00 -2.39 11.32
N CYS A 684 18.42 -2.69 12.49
CA CYS A 684 19.14 -2.66 13.75
C CYS A 684 20.05 -3.89 13.96
N GLY A 685 20.04 -4.86 13.05
CA GLY A 685 20.78 -6.11 13.14
C GLY A 685 20.15 -7.11 14.12
N LEU A 686 18.86 -6.99 14.41
CA LEU A 686 18.14 -7.93 15.27
C LEU A 686 17.60 -9.10 14.41
N PRO A 687 17.98 -10.37 14.66
CA PRO A 687 17.38 -11.51 13.99
C PRO A 687 15.86 -11.52 14.13
N THR A 688 15.16 -11.74 13.02
CA THR A 688 13.70 -11.57 12.96
C THR A 688 12.99 -12.85 12.57
N PHE A 689 11.92 -13.16 13.29
CA PHE A 689 10.89 -14.13 12.95
C PHE A 689 9.65 -13.36 12.50
N ALA A 690 9.11 -13.62 11.32
CA ALA A 690 7.90 -12.95 10.85
C ALA A 690 6.91 -13.90 10.19
N THR A 691 5.65 -13.52 10.20
CA THR A 691 4.58 -14.28 9.55
C THR A 691 4.89 -14.61 8.08
N ASN A 692 4.57 -15.83 7.65
CA ASN A 692 4.60 -16.23 6.25
C ASN A 692 3.37 -15.72 5.45
N GLN A 693 2.46 -14.99 6.11
CA GLN A 693 1.24 -14.45 5.51
C GLN A 693 1.40 -12.96 5.16
N GLY A 694 1.69 -12.68 3.90
CA GLY A 694 1.77 -11.33 3.33
C GLY A 694 3.20 -10.84 3.11
N GLY A 695 3.43 -9.53 3.24
CA GLY A 695 4.68 -8.87 2.88
C GLY A 695 5.96 -9.41 3.53
N PRO A 696 5.98 -9.83 4.81
CA PRO A 696 7.20 -10.36 5.42
C PRO A 696 7.73 -11.63 4.75
N ALA A 697 6.87 -12.41 4.07
CA ALA A 697 7.26 -13.58 3.29
C ALA A 697 8.17 -13.22 2.09
N GLU A 698 8.10 -11.98 1.60
CA GLU A 698 9.00 -11.46 0.57
C GLU A 698 10.25 -10.81 1.18
N ILE A 699 10.14 -10.23 2.38
CA ILE A 699 11.25 -9.55 3.05
C ILE A 699 12.31 -10.55 3.51
N ILE A 700 11.87 -11.61 4.18
CA ILE A 700 12.75 -12.61 4.80
C ILE A 700 13.01 -13.77 3.83
N VAL A 701 14.28 -14.14 3.71
CA VAL A 701 14.70 -15.41 3.13
C VAL A 701 14.91 -16.39 4.29
N ASP A 702 13.99 -17.35 4.43
CA ASP A 702 13.93 -18.26 5.58
C ASP A 702 15.28 -18.98 5.81
N GLY A 703 15.79 -18.90 7.04
CA GLY A 703 17.07 -19.48 7.46
C GLY A 703 18.32 -18.71 7.01
N VAL A 704 18.18 -17.64 6.23
CA VAL A 704 19.30 -16.83 5.70
C VAL A 704 19.30 -15.43 6.29
N SER A 705 18.23 -14.66 6.11
CA SER A 705 18.11 -13.28 6.62
C SER A 705 17.17 -13.13 7.81
N GLY A 706 16.58 -14.24 8.25
CA GLY A 706 15.58 -14.32 9.31
C GLY A 706 14.82 -15.64 9.19
N PHE A 707 13.66 -15.73 9.82
CA PHE A 707 12.81 -16.92 9.76
C PHE A 707 11.34 -16.58 9.50
N LEU A 708 10.69 -17.41 8.70
CA LEU A 708 9.24 -17.37 8.50
C LEU A 708 8.55 -18.28 9.51
N ILE A 709 7.47 -17.79 10.12
CA ILE A 709 6.62 -18.52 11.06
C ILE A 709 5.17 -18.51 10.55
N ASP A 710 4.42 -19.57 10.83
CA ASP A 710 3.01 -19.64 10.45
C ASP A 710 2.12 -19.32 11.66
N PRO A 711 1.28 -18.26 11.59
CA PRO A 711 0.43 -17.86 12.71
C PRO A 711 -0.67 -18.88 13.02
N ASN A 712 -1.01 -19.78 12.09
CA ASN A 712 -2.00 -20.82 12.29
C ASN A 712 -1.45 -22.04 13.04
N TYR A 713 -0.11 -22.21 13.05
CA TYR A 713 0.58 -23.32 13.70
C TYR A 713 1.51 -22.83 14.81
N GLY A 714 0.91 -22.25 15.85
CA GLY A 714 1.62 -21.61 16.96
C GLY A 714 2.64 -22.49 17.69
N ASP A 715 2.35 -23.78 17.86
CA ASP A 715 3.27 -24.71 18.52
C ASP A 715 4.54 -24.93 17.69
N GLU A 716 4.41 -25.13 16.38
CA GLU A 716 5.54 -25.24 15.45
C GLU A 716 6.34 -23.94 15.38
N SER A 717 5.66 -22.80 15.26
CA SER A 717 6.26 -21.47 15.26
C SER A 717 7.06 -21.21 16.54
N SER A 718 6.51 -21.57 17.71
CA SER A 718 7.22 -21.44 18.99
C SER A 718 8.44 -22.36 19.10
N ASN A 719 8.36 -23.57 18.54
CA ASN A 719 9.47 -24.52 18.51
C ASN A 719 10.59 -24.02 17.60
N LYS A 720 10.26 -23.45 16.43
CA LYS A 720 11.24 -22.84 15.53
C LYS A 720 12.02 -21.72 16.20
N ILE A 721 11.35 -20.88 17.00
CA ILE A 721 12.01 -19.83 17.79
C ILE A 721 12.93 -20.45 18.86
N ALA A 722 12.44 -21.47 19.58
CA ALA A 722 13.23 -22.15 20.60
C ALA A 722 14.46 -22.87 20.01
N ASP A 723 14.35 -23.45 18.82
CA ASP A 723 15.45 -24.10 18.10
C ASP A 723 16.55 -23.10 17.73
N PHE A 724 16.18 -21.90 17.30
CA PHE A 724 17.13 -20.83 17.05
C PHE A 724 17.92 -20.45 18.30
N PHE A 725 17.26 -20.21 19.43
CA PHE A 725 17.96 -19.84 20.67
C PHE A 725 18.79 -20.99 21.25
N GLN A 726 18.31 -22.23 21.12
CA GLN A 726 19.08 -23.43 21.47
C GLN A 726 20.36 -23.50 20.63
N LYS A 727 20.26 -23.32 19.31
CA LYS A 727 21.40 -23.30 18.41
C LYS A 727 22.36 -22.15 18.68
N CYS A 728 21.86 -20.96 19.04
CA CYS A 728 22.71 -19.83 19.44
C CYS A 728 23.49 -20.11 20.74
N LYS A 729 22.96 -20.97 21.62
CA LYS A 729 23.66 -21.39 22.84
C LYS A 729 24.76 -22.40 22.54
N GLU A 730 24.56 -23.25 21.54
CA GLU A 730 25.53 -24.25 21.08
C GLU A 730 26.63 -23.64 20.18
N ASP A 731 26.25 -22.70 19.34
CA ASP A 731 27.11 -21.94 18.43
C ASP A 731 26.82 -20.42 18.58
N PRO A 732 27.58 -19.70 19.41
CA PRO A 732 27.43 -18.26 19.59
C PRO A 732 27.60 -17.44 18.30
N GLY A 733 28.28 -17.99 17.28
CA GLY A 733 28.45 -17.35 15.97
C GLY A 733 27.15 -17.32 15.16
N TYR A 734 26.24 -18.27 15.40
CA TYR A 734 25.02 -18.44 14.62
C TYR A 734 24.09 -17.22 14.67
N TRP A 735 23.93 -16.60 15.85
CA TRP A 735 23.13 -15.37 16.00
C TRP A 735 23.65 -14.27 15.08
N LYS A 736 24.98 -14.10 15.03
CA LYS A 736 25.64 -13.10 14.19
C LYS A 736 25.46 -13.40 12.72
N THR A 737 25.53 -14.67 12.30
CA THR A 737 25.25 -15.06 10.91
C THR A 737 23.87 -14.61 10.44
N ILE A 738 22.83 -14.82 11.26
CA ILE A 738 21.46 -14.38 10.91
C ILE A 738 21.33 -12.85 10.95
N SER A 739 21.96 -12.20 11.94
CA SER A 739 22.01 -10.73 12.05
C SER A 739 22.64 -10.08 10.81
N ASP A 740 23.83 -10.56 10.40
CA ASP A 740 24.56 -10.08 9.22
C ASP A 740 23.78 -10.38 7.93
N GLY A 741 23.10 -11.54 7.85
CA GLY A 741 22.21 -11.89 6.75
C GLY A 741 20.99 -10.96 6.64
N GLY A 742 20.40 -10.59 7.78
CA GLY A 742 19.32 -9.61 7.87
C GLY A 742 19.75 -8.22 7.39
N LEU A 743 20.88 -7.74 7.89
CA LEU A 743 21.48 -6.46 7.47
C LEU A 743 21.76 -6.44 5.96
N LYS A 744 22.41 -7.48 5.44
CA LYS A 744 22.70 -7.60 4.00
C LYS A 744 21.43 -7.52 3.17
N ARG A 745 20.39 -8.27 3.55
CA ARG A 745 19.08 -8.26 2.86
C ARG A 745 18.48 -6.86 2.81
N ILE A 746 18.55 -6.10 3.90
CA ILE A 746 18.05 -4.73 3.93
C ILE A 746 18.84 -3.82 2.99
N TYR A 747 20.17 -3.81 3.07
CA TYR A 747 21.00 -2.94 2.24
C TYR A 747 20.88 -3.26 0.74
N GLU A 748 20.54 -4.50 0.37
CA GLU A 748 20.35 -4.91 -1.02
C GLU A 748 18.94 -4.63 -1.56
N CYS A 749 17.91 -4.50 -0.71
CA CYS A 749 16.51 -4.53 -1.16
C CYS A 749 15.59 -3.46 -0.56
N TYR A 750 15.81 -3.04 0.69
CA TYR A 750 14.83 -2.28 1.49
C TYR A 750 15.43 -1.00 2.07
N THR A 751 15.93 -0.13 1.18
CA THR A 751 16.40 1.21 1.57
C THR A 751 15.70 2.29 0.75
N TRP A 752 15.51 3.45 1.36
CA TRP A 752 14.96 4.62 0.67
C TRP A 752 15.82 5.09 -0.50
N LYS A 753 17.14 4.85 -0.45
CA LYS A 753 18.04 5.10 -1.58
C LYS A 753 17.72 4.23 -2.80
N ILE A 754 17.51 2.93 -2.60
CA ILE A 754 17.12 2.00 -3.69
C ILE A 754 15.74 2.40 -4.21
N TYR A 755 14.81 2.72 -3.32
CA TYR A 755 13.48 3.20 -3.66
C TYR A 755 13.53 4.43 -4.58
N ALA A 756 14.21 5.51 -4.16
CA ALA A 756 14.31 6.74 -4.93
C ALA A 756 14.93 6.51 -6.31
N ASN A 757 15.98 5.70 -6.37
CA ASN A 757 16.60 5.30 -7.64
C ASN A 757 15.63 4.59 -8.58
N LYS A 758 14.89 3.61 -8.07
CA LYS A 758 13.89 2.88 -8.84
C LYS A 758 12.77 3.80 -9.35
N VAL A 759 12.21 4.65 -8.50
CA VAL A 759 11.11 5.55 -8.86
C VAL A 759 11.52 6.57 -9.92
N LEU A 760 12.72 7.17 -9.79
CA LEU A 760 13.22 8.10 -10.80
C LEU A 760 13.53 7.38 -12.12
N ASN A 761 14.04 6.15 -12.08
CA ASN A 761 14.22 5.34 -13.29
C ASN A 761 12.88 5.00 -13.96
N MET A 762 11.83 4.71 -13.20
CA MET A 762 10.47 4.57 -13.73
C MET A 762 10.03 5.86 -14.42
N GLY A 763 10.14 7.01 -13.74
CA GLY A 763 9.80 8.31 -14.32
C GLY A 763 10.47 8.56 -15.67
N ASN A 764 11.76 8.25 -15.77
CA ASN A 764 12.54 8.40 -17.00
C ASN A 764 12.08 7.44 -18.10
N ILE A 765 12.02 6.13 -17.81
CA ILE A 765 11.69 5.11 -18.82
C ILE A 765 10.23 5.22 -19.29
N TYR A 766 9.29 5.40 -18.37
CA TYR A 766 7.87 5.50 -18.74
C TYR A 766 7.54 6.81 -19.48
N SER A 767 8.33 7.87 -19.30
CA SER A 767 8.17 9.10 -20.09
C SER A 767 8.42 8.85 -21.59
N PHE A 768 9.35 7.95 -21.94
CA PHE A 768 9.58 7.52 -23.32
C PHE A 768 8.59 6.43 -23.76
N TRP A 769 8.30 5.45 -22.89
CA TRP A 769 7.29 4.40 -23.14
C TRP A 769 5.94 4.97 -23.56
N LYS A 770 5.52 6.05 -22.88
CA LYS A 770 4.29 6.79 -23.18
C LYS A 770 4.27 7.31 -24.63
N GLN A 771 5.39 7.77 -25.16
CA GLN A 771 5.47 8.26 -26.54
C GLN A 771 5.32 7.10 -27.53
N LEU A 772 5.96 5.96 -27.26
CA LEU A 772 5.87 4.76 -28.11
C LEU A 772 4.46 4.13 -28.17
N ASN A 773 3.59 4.44 -27.20
CA ASN A 773 2.25 3.89 -27.09
C ASN A 773 1.16 4.99 -27.07
N LYS A 774 1.45 6.14 -27.69
CA LYS A 774 0.60 7.34 -27.67
C LYS A 774 -0.86 7.08 -28.10
N GLU A 775 -1.07 6.38 -29.21
CA GLU A 775 -2.41 6.09 -29.74
C GLU A 775 -3.29 5.32 -28.74
N GLN A 776 -2.71 4.29 -28.11
CA GLN A 776 -3.41 3.48 -27.10
C GLN A 776 -3.73 4.32 -25.86
N LYS A 777 -2.77 5.15 -25.42
CA LYS A 777 -2.97 6.06 -24.30
C LYS A 777 -4.10 7.05 -24.57
N GLU A 778 -4.18 7.61 -25.77
CA GLU A 778 -5.25 8.53 -26.17
C GLU A 778 -6.63 7.84 -26.18
N ALA A 779 -6.73 6.61 -26.70
CA ALA A 779 -7.97 5.84 -26.68
C ALA A 779 -8.44 5.55 -25.24
N LYS A 780 -7.53 5.04 -24.39
CA LYS A 780 -7.81 4.77 -22.97
C LYS A 780 -8.20 6.05 -22.24
N GLN A 781 -7.54 7.18 -22.54
CA GLN A 781 -7.85 8.47 -21.95
C GLN A 781 -9.27 8.94 -22.28
N ARG A 782 -9.74 8.78 -23.52
CA ARG A 782 -11.14 9.13 -23.87
C ARG A 782 -12.16 8.26 -23.14
N TYR A 783 -11.86 6.98 -22.98
CA TYR A 783 -12.73 6.08 -22.22
C TYR A 783 -12.80 6.49 -20.73
N ILE A 784 -11.66 6.86 -20.13
CA ILE A 784 -11.59 7.40 -18.77
C ILE A 784 -12.37 8.70 -18.65
N GLU A 785 -12.24 9.62 -19.61
CA GLU A 785 -12.98 10.89 -19.61
C GLU A 785 -14.49 10.69 -19.64
N LEU A 786 -14.98 9.74 -20.43
CA LEU A 786 -16.40 9.38 -20.45
C LEU A 786 -16.84 8.81 -19.10
N PHE A 787 -16.07 7.87 -18.55
CA PHE A 787 -16.38 7.24 -17.27
C PHE A 787 -16.35 8.25 -16.11
N TYR A 788 -15.37 9.14 -16.09
CA TYR A 788 -15.28 10.21 -15.10
C TYR A 788 -16.46 11.18 -15.21
N ASN A 789 -16.73 11.73 -16.40
CA ASN A 789 -17.70 12.80 -16.57
C ASN A 789 -19.15 12.32 -16.45
N LEU A 790 -19.47 11.13 -16.97
CA LEU A 790 -20.84 10.62 -17.01
C LEU A 790 -21.19 9.73 -15.82
N HIS A 791 -20.19 9.10 -15.19
CA HIS A 791 -20.43 8.18 -14.09
C HIS A 791 -19.94 8.75 -12.75
N TYR A 792 -18.62 8.94 -12.61
CA TYR A 792 -18.03 9.39 -11.34
C TYR A 792 -18.64 10.70 -10.84
N LYS A 793 -18.76 11.72 -11.70
CA LYS A 793 -19.35 13.02 -11.28
C LYS A 793 -20.80 12.92 -10.80
N ASN A 794 -21.56 11.97 -11.32
CA ASN A 794 -22.94 11.74 -10.88
C ASN A 794 -22.99 11.07 -9.51
N LEU A 795 -22.11 10.12 -9.25
CA LEU A 795 -21.94 9.54 -7.91
C LEU A 795 -21.52 10.59 -6.90
N VAL A 796 -20.56 11.45 -7.24
CA VAL A 796 -20.07 12.51 -6.35
C VAL A 796 -21.18 13.46 -5.90
N ARG A 797 -22.18 13.72 -6.74
CA ARG A 797 -23.33 14.60 -6.41
C ARG A 797 -24.23 14.02 -5.31
N THR A 798 -24.18 12.71 -5.04
CA THR A 798 -24.98 12.08 -3.98
C THR A 798 -24.28 12.12 -2.63
N VAL A 799 -22.97 12.40 -2.59
CA VAL A 799 -22.19 12.50 -1.36
C VAL A 799 -22.52 13.82 -0.64
N PRO A 800 -22.93 13.78 0.64
CA PRO A 800 -23.28 14.99 1.39
C PRO A 800 -22.11 15.98 1.50
N ILE A 801 -22.36 17.24 1.13
CA ILE A 801 -21.39 18.33 1.34
C ILE A 801 -21.44 18.78 2.79
N ALA A 802 -20.27 18.82 3.41
CA ALA A 802 -20.09 19.18 4.79
C ALA A 802 -20.25 20.71 4.97
N SER A 803 -21.05 21.16 5.95
CA SER A 803 -21.20 22.58 6.28
C SER A 803 -20.46 22.98 7.56
N ASP A 804 -19.94 24.21 7.62
CA ASP A 804 -19.32 24.80 8.82
C ASP A 804 -20.35 25.43 9.79
N GLU A 805 -21.66 25.32 9.51
CA GLU A 805 -22.72 25.79 10.39
C GLU A 805 -22.82 24.91 11.64
N VAL A 806 -22.75 25.54 12.82
CA VAL A 806 -22.94 24.88 14.12
C VAL A 806 -24.35 24.31 14.16
N VAL A 807 -24.48 22.99 14.10
CA VAL A 807 -25.74 22.32 14.45
C VAL A 807 -25.96 22.56 15.95
N LEU A 808 -26.78 23.57 16.27
CA LEU A 808 -27.40 23.65 17.59
C LEU A 808 -28.14 22.34 17.81
N ALA A 809 -27.66 21.52 18.75
CA ALA A 809 -28.30 20.26 19.10
C ALA A 809 -29.81 20.51 19.30
N PRO A 810 -30.69 19.65 18.74
CA PRO A 810 -32.11 19.80 18.97
C PRO A 810 -32.34 19.77 20.48
N LYS A 811 -32.97 20.81 21.02
CA LYS A 811 -33.43 20.83 22.42
C LYS A 811 -34.17 19.51 22.66
N HIS A 812 -33.68 18.72 23.60
CA HIS A 812 -34.31 17.46 24.02
C HIS A 812 -35.82 17.67 24.20
N VAL A 813 -36.60 17.20 23.24
CA VAL A 813 -38.00 16.90 23.47
C VAL A 813 -38.00 15.64 24.31
N ARG A 814 -38.37 15.77 25.59
CA ARG A 814 -38.52 14.63 26.49
C ARG A 814 -39.46 13.60 25.85
N PRO A 815 -39.12 12.31 25.86
CA PRO A 815 -40.02 11.29 25.35
C PRO A 815 -41.29 11.25 26.19
N LYS A 816 -42.46 11.25 25.53
CA LYS A 816 -43.73 10.89 26.16
C LYS A 816 -43.67 9.41 26.52
N LEU A 817 -43.84 9.10 27.81
CA LEU A 817 -43.97 7.73 28.31
C LEU A 817 -45.24 7.07 27.75
N PRO A 818 -45.24 5.73 27.58
CA PRO A 818 -46.41 4.99 27.11
C PRO A 818 -47.52 5.04 28.17
N THR A 819 -48.75 5.25 27.72
CA THR A 819 -49.97 5.10 28.53
C THR A 819 -50.19 3.62 28.83
N GLU A 820 -50.03 3.22 30.09
CA GLU A 820 -50.55 1.96 30.61
C GLU A 820 -52.04 2.07 30.92
N ASP A 821 -52.82 1.17 30.33
CA ASP A 821 -54.19 0.86 30.70
C ASP A 821 -54.23 0.31 32.14
N ARG A 822 -54.80 1.07 33.08
CA ARG A 822 -55.34 0.52 34.33
C ARG A 822 -56.62 1.25 34.73
N GLN A 823 -57.74 0.59 34.44
CA GLN A 823 -58.95 0.73 35.25
C GLN A 823 -58.65 0.35 36.70
N ALA A 824 -59.07 1.23 37.62
CA ALA A 824 -59.87 0.94 38.83
C ALA A 824 -59.39 1.70 40.08
N ILE A 825 -60.40 2.31 40.74
CA ILE A 825 -60.49 2.68 42.17
C ILE A 825 -60.06 4.13 42.55
N ARG A 826 -61.07 5.00 42.43
CA ARG A 826 -61.64 5.96 43.40
C ARG A 826 -60.85 6.39 44.66
N ASP A 827 -61.03 7.70 44.92
CA ASP A 827 -61.13 8.42 46.20
C ASP A 827 -59.84 8.71 46.99
N THR A 828 -59.36 9.95 46.92
CA THR A 828 -59.50 10.98 47.99
C THR A 828 -58.55 12.17 47.76
N GLN A 829 -59.14 13.38 47.80
CA GLN A 829 -58.51 14.70 47.93
C GLN A 829 -58.37 15.05 49.44
N PRO A 830 -57.85 16.23 49.91
CA PRO A 830 -56.99 17.28 49.29
C PRO A 830 -55.95 17.95 50.27
N LYS A 831 -55.34 19.07 49.83
CA LYS A 831 -54.70 20.21 50.59
C LYS A 831 -53.21 20.01 50.94
N SER A 832 -52.30 20.99 50.85
CA SER A 832 -52.32 22.46 51.03
C SER A 832 -51.06 23.07 50.35
N GLN A 833 -51.17 24.16 49.58
CA GLN A 833 -50.86 25.57 49.94
C GLN A 833 -49.47 25.91 50.52
N SER A 834 -48.72 26.59 49.64
CA SER A 834 -47.67 27.60 49.79
C SER A 834 -47.52 28.40 51.10
N LEU A 835 -46.26 28.73 51.43
CA LEU A 835 -45.73 30.02 51.94
C LEU A 835 -44.19 29.96 51.82
N ALA A 836 -43.55 30.72 50.92
CA ALA A 836 -42.90 32.03 51.16
C ALA A 836 -41.75 32.05 52.19
N VAL A 837 -40.54 32.41 51.76
CA VAL A 837 -39.87 33.71 52.02
C VAL A 837 -38.44 33.69 51.44
N ALA A 838 -38.08 34.85 50.88
CA ALA A 838 -36.85 35.20 50.20
C ALA A 838 -35.59 35.33 51.10
N LYS A 839 -34.40 35.23 50.48
CA LYS A 839 -33.28 36.16 50.71
C LYS A 839 -32.23 36.10 49.58
N ARG A 840 -32.01 37.30 49.01
CA ARG A 840 -30.83 37.92 48.33
C ARG A 840 -29.64 37.05 47.91
N THR A 841 -29.08 37.37 46.73
CA THR A 841 -27.78 38.07 46.59
C THR A 841 -27.55 38.59 45.16
N GLU A 842 -26.95 39.78 45.07
CA GLU A 842 -26.54 40.50 43.84
C GLU A 842 -25.21 39.99 43.27
N GLY A 843 -24.95 40.33 42.00
CA GLY A 843 -23.64 40.88 41.61
C GLY A 843 -23.01 40.32 40.34
N ASN A 844 -22.92 41.15 39.30
CA ASN A 844 -21.84 41.05 38.31
C ASN A 844 -21.35 42.45 37.87
N ALA A 845 -20.07 42.68 38.18
CA ALA A 845 -19.01 43.53 37.62
C ALA A 845 -19.27 44.90 36.94
N THR A 846 -18.45 45.90 37.31
CA THR A 846 -17.71 46.73 36.33
C THR A 846 -16.48 47.46 36.91
N GLN A 847 -15.46 47.59 36.05
CA GLN A 847 -14.46 48.67 35.88
C GLN A 847 -13.08 48.68 36.58
N LYS A 848 -12.06 48.56 35.71
CA LYS A 848 -10.92 49.46 35.38
C LYS A 848 -9.98 50.02 36.45
N CYS A 849 -8.68 49.81 36.16
CA CYS A 849 -7.51 50.70 36.26
C CYS A 849 -7.60 51.98 37.10
N ASN A 850 -6.69 52.09 38.07
CA ASN A 850 -5.76 53.22 38.18
C ASN A 850 -4.53 52.84 39.04
N ILE A 851 -3.34 53.22 38.56
CA ILE A 851 -2.12 53.67 39.30
C ILE A 851 -1.58 52.63 40.33
N MET A 852 -0.40 52.02 40.15
CA MET A 852 0.95 52.59 40.06
C MET A 852 1.94 51.55 39.57
#